data_AF-A0A850M8A2-F1
#
_entry.id   AF-A0A850M8A2-F1
#
_cell.length_a   1.000
_cell.length_b   1.000
_cell.length_c   1.000
_cell.angle_alpha   90.00
_cell.angle_beta   90.00
_cell.angle_gamma   90.00
#
_symmetry.space_group_name_H-M   'P 1'
#
loop_
_entity.id
_entity.type
_entity.pdbx_description
1 polymer ?
#
loop_
_entity_poly.entity_id
_entity_poly.type
_entity_poly.pdbx_seq_one_letter_code
_entity_poly.pdbx_strand_id
1 'polypeptide(L)'
;MPSKVFLGPNHNFWCNKCNIPILELKECPICGSITKQLQITPPYETTPAFERDLRLIRGVIDAQYGKGIGNQLIPPEKIVLLNKAPYFDRMDEIIVDGFVLGNLRFNPSILNWEFILKIEGARRLAELNSKNWLEVDDGAINHIAKGANVLAPGVVGYDQNFKKGDYLVVITSKKQAISTGPAKYSAAELDDIKRGMVVKTKDHAFPKAPLIRPAGQNWNEVINANKRVLVKRENQAKRFVYKTLKRYKALPLAVSFSGGKDSLCVLLIVLESIGKTDIFFIDTGIEYEETINFTKEIINDFELTNNFTLKKSRESFWDNLEKFGPPSKDYRWCCKVIKLANVTEFLNEQYPGKKVLTFIGIRQYESVSRYRDKKIWTNMFLPQQIGASPIYKWPSLLVWMYLLFKNVKINPLYYEGYKRVGCIYCPATKLSELRILKELHPELYSRWMGFLKNWAEKYNLSPEWAERGFWRWRKFKERGQINLANEIGIPEDKVIWQKEDKLEFHLVDGINPCQDGSFSIEGRINGYLKAENVANQLGILGKVKYGQDLGVTSLRTTEFSFNLFSDGTITIRGSKEKLEKNLQIILSLIKRANECIGCGICIPSCPETALSLKDQKIWVNTSGCNGCQACFEVCPILKYVP
;
A
#
# COMPACT_ATOMS: atom_id res chain seq x y z
N MET A 1 -16.36 8.42 -8.11
CA MET A 1 -15.13 7.66 -8.45
C MET A 1 -13.97 8.38 -7.80
N PRO A 2 -12.92 7.69 -7.31
CA PRO A 2 -11.69 8.38 -6.93
C PRO A 2 -11.23 9.23 -8.12
N SER A 3 -10.70 10.43 -7.86
CA SER A 3 -10.12 11.26 -8.91
C SER A 3 -9.05 10.46 -9.66
N LYS A 4 -8.97 10.65 -11.00
CA LYS A 4 -7.93 10.01 -11.81
C LYS A 4 -6.56 10.39 -11.24
N VAL A 5 -5.75 9.38 -10.90
CA VAL A 5 -4.44 9.59 -10.26
C VAL A 5 -3.35 9.52 -11.33
N PHE A 6 -2.83 10.67 -11.73
CA PHE A 6 -1.72 10.78 -12.68
C PHE A 6 -0.39 10.78 -11.94
N LEU A 7 0.44 9.74 -12.16
CA LEU A 7 1.76 9.58 -11.51
C LEU A 7 2.93 9.66 -12.51
N GLY A 8 2.64 10.03 -13.76
CA GLY A 8 3.62 10.13 -14.83
C GLY A 8 2.98 9.99 -16.21
N PRO A 9 3.78 10.09 -17.29
CA PRO A 9 3.30 9.88 -18.65
C PRO A 9 2.88 8.43 -18.89
N ASN A 10 1.98 8.24 -19.86
CA ASN A 10 1.60 6.92 -20.35
C ASN A 10 2.65 6.41 -21.34
N HIS A 11 3.39 5.37 -20.95
CA HIS A 11 4.42 4.75 -21.78
C HIS A 11 3.90 3.59 -22.64
N ASN A 12 2.63 3.23 -22.52
CA ASN A 12 2.06 2.03 -23.10
C ASN A 12 1.47 2.29 -24.49
N PHE A 13 2.06 1.67 -25.50
CA PHE A 13 1.59 1.66 -26.88
C PHE A 13 1.27 0.23 -27.30
N TRP A 14 0.60 0.09 -28.43
CA TRP A 14 0.25 -1.19 -29.04
C TRP A 14 0.51 -1.13 -30.53
N CYS A 15 1.14 -2.18 -31.07
CA CYS A 15 1.22 -2.39 -32.50
C CYS A 15 -0.02 -3.13 -32.97
N ASN A 16 -0.86 -2.51 -33.80
CA ASN A 16 -2.09 -3.16 -34.28
C ASN A 16 -1.80 -4.31 -35.25
N LYS A 17 -0.75 -4.22 -36.05
CA LYS A 17 -0.42 -5.24 -37.06
C LYS A 17 0.20 -6.49 -36.43
N CYS A 18 1.22 -6.32 -35.58
CA CYS A 18 1.85 -7.43 -34.84
C CYS A 18 1.04 -7.87 -33.62
N ASN A 19 0.06 -7.07 -33.19
CA ASN A 19 -0.77 -7.30 -32.01
C ASN A 19 0.00 -7.50 -30.70
N ILE A 20 1.02 -6.67 -30.47
CA ILE A 20 1.88 -6.72 -29.28
C ILE A 20 1.99 -5.35 -28.59
N PRO A 21 2.22 -5.32 -27.27
CA PRO A 21 2.53 -4.09 -26.57
C PRO A 21 3.92 -3.56 -26.94
N ILE A 22 4.00 -2.25 -27.11
CA ILE A 22 5.22 -1.50 -27.41
C ILE A 22 5.38 -0.39 -26.38
N LEU A 23 6.58 -0.17 -25.86
CA LEU A 23 6.90 0.90 -24.93
C LEU A 23 7.51 2.07 -25.70
N GLU A 24 6.96 3.27 -25.54
CA GLU A 24 7.53 4.56 -25.99
C GLU A 24 7.78 4.78 -27.50
N LEU A 25 7.87 3.72 -28.31
CA LEU A 25 8.17 3.82 -29.73
C LEU A 25 6.91 4.13 -30.53
N LYS A 26 6.99 5.11 -31.44
CA LYS A 26 5.91 5.51 -32.35
C LYS A 26 5.71 4.54 -33.53
N GLU A 27 6.72 3.72 -33.83
CA GLU A 27 6.70 2.73 -34.90
C GLU A 27 7.11 1.38 -34.34
N CYS A 28 6.47 0.31 -34.82
CA CYS A 28 6.76 -1.04 -34.40
C CYS A 28 8.08 -1.53 -35.01
N PRO A 29 9.07 -1.96 -34.22
CA PRO A 29 10.35 -2.42 -34.77
C PRO A 29 10.28 -3.71 -35.59
N ILE A 30 9.17 -4.46 -35.51
CA ILE A 30 8.98 -5.70 -36.27
C ILE A 30 8.40 -5.40 -37.66
N CYS A 31 7.30 -4.65 -37.73
CA CYS A 31 6.55 -4.48 -38.98
C CYS A 31 6.53 -3.05 -39.55
N GLY A 32 7.21 -2.10 -38.91
CA GLY A 32 7.28 -0.68 -39.33
C GLY A 32 5.99 0.12 -39.16
N SER A 33 4.86 -0.50 -38.75
CA SER A 33 3.60 0.22 -38.64
C SER A 33 3.58 1.18 -37.44
N ILE A 34 2.85 2.28 -37.58
CA ILE A 34 2.58 3.23 -36.48
C ILE A 34 1.92 2.52 -35.30
N THR A 35 2.47 2.72 -34.11
CA THR A 35 1.91 2.22 -32.85
C THR A 35 0.87 3.20 -32.30
N LYS A 36 -0.13 2.68 -31.59
CA LYS A 36 -1.16 3.49 -30.94
C LYS A 36 -0.97 3.50 -29.44
N GLN A 37 -1.00 4.68 -28.83
CA GLN A 37 -0.97 4.79 -27.37
C GLN A 37 -2.26 4.22 -26.79
N LEU A 38 -2.13 3.35 -25.78
CA LEU A 38 -3.27 2.70 -25.13
C LEU A 38 -4.13 3.74 -24.39
N GLN A 39 -5.44 3.67 -24.61
CA GLN A 39 -6.42 4.47 -23.87
C GLN A 39 -6.82 3.71 -22.59
N ILE A 40 -5.98 3.83 -21.57
CA ILE A 40 -6.10 3.11 -20.29
C ILE A 40 -6.14 4.08 -19.11
N THR A 41 -6.68 3.65 -17.98
CA THR A 41 -6.85 4.53 -16.81
C THR A 41 -5.51 4.80 -16.11
N PRO A 42 -5.21 6.05 -15.71
CA PRO A 42 -4.07 6.36 -14.84
C PRO A 42 -4.11 5.54 -13.53
N PRO A 43 -2.96 5.07 -13.00
CA PRO A 43 -1.62 5.62 -13.22
C PRO A 43 -0.81 4.96 -14.34
N TYR A 44 -1.42 4.14 -15.21
CA TYR A 44 -0.73 3.45 -16.32
C TYR A 44 0.26 2.36 -15.86
N GLU A 45 -0.05 1.73 -14.73
CA GLU A 45 0.71 0.62 -14.15
C GLU A 45 0.22 -0.71 -14.74
N THR A 46 0.65 -0.98 -15.96
CA THR A 46 0.42 -2.23 -16.67
C THR A 46 1.35 -3.35 -16.19
N THR A 47 0.87 -4.58 -16.24
CA THR A 47 1.63 -5.81 -15.95
C THR A 47 1.21 -6.92 -16.92
N PRO A 48 2.08 -7.90 -17.20
CA PRO A 48 1.66 -9.16 -17.80
C PRO A 48 0.55 -9.82 -16.96
N ALA A 49 -0.46 -10.41 -17.60
CA ALA A 49 -1.33 -11.37 -16.93
C ALA A 49 -0.63 -12.73 -16.90
N PHE A 50 -0.40 -13.29 -15.71
CA PHE A 50 0.15 -14.63 -15.57
C PHE A 50 -0.97 -15.68 -15.61
N GLU A 51 -0.60 -16.96 -15.69
CA GLU A 51 -1.56 -18.05 -15.84
C GLU A 51 -2.64 -18.05 -14.76
N ARG A 52 -2.28 -17.81 -13.50
CA ARG A 52 -3.27 -17.70 -12.42
C ARG A 52 -4.19 -16.49 -12.58
N ASP A 53 -3.68 -15.35 -13.05
CA ASP A 53 -4.54 -14.19 -13.36
C ASP A 53 -5.52 -14.55 -14.49
N LEU A 54 -5.05 -15.22 -15.55
CA LEU A 54 -5.89 -15.62 -16.67
C LEU A 54 -6.97 -16.62 -16.27
N ARG A 55 -6.62 -17.64 -15.46
CA ARG A 55 -7.60 -18.59 -14.90
C ARG A 55 -8.67 -17.88 -14.07
N LEU A 56 -8.27 -16.95 -13.20
CA LEU A 56 -9.20 -16.14 -12.42
C LEU A 56 -10.13 -15.33 -13.31
N ILE A 57 -9.58 -14.58 -14.26
CA ILE A 57 -10.35 -13.69 -15.14
C ILE A 57 -11.36 -14.49 -15.96
N ARG A 58 -10.89 -15.58 -16.61
CA ARG A 58 -11.73 -16.44 -17.43
C ARG A 58 -12.81 -17.13 -16.61
N GLY A 59 -12.49 -17.60 -15.41
CA GLY A 59 -13.46 -18.20 -14.50
C GLY A 59 -14.56 -17.22 -14.06
N VAL A 60 -14.20 -15.96 -13.80
CA VAL A 60 -15.18 -14.92 -13.46
C VAL A 60 -16.07 -14.58 -14.67
N ILE A 61 -15.48 -14.49 -15.87
CA ILE A 61 -16.25 -14.29 -17.10
C ILE A 61 -17.20 -15.49 -17.34
N ASP A 62 -16.73 -16.72 -17.17
CA ASP A 62 -17.54 -17.92 -17.33
C ASP A 62 -18.72 -17.95 -16.36
N ALA A 63 -18.48 -17.56 -15.10
CA ALA A 63 -19.51 -17.50 -14.08
C ALA A 63 -20.61 -16.48 -14.42
N GLN A 64 -20.24 -15.34 -15.03
CA GLN A 64 -21.20 -14.29 -15.37
C GLN A 64 -21.86 -14.48 -16.74
N TYR A 65 -21.13 -14.94 -17.75
CA TYR A 65 -21.56 -14.91 -19.15
C TYR A 65 -21.75 -16.31 -19.75
N GLY A 66 -21.47 -17.37 -19.01
CA GLY A 66 -21.66 -18.76 -19.44
C GLY A 66 -20.35 -19.52 -19.62
N LYS A 67 -20.40 -20.84 -19.41
CA LYS A 67 -19.23 -21.72 -19.44
C LYS A 67 -18.50 -21.65 -20.79
N GLY A 68 -17.18 -21.47 -20.77
CA GLY A 68 -16.32 -21.42 -21.95
C GLY A 68 -16.24 -20.04 -22.63
N ILE A 69 -17.04 -19.06 -22.21
CA ILE A 69 -17.01 -17.70 -22.75
C ILE A 69 -15.72 -16.98 -22.39
N GLY A 70 -15.13 -17.24 -21.23
CA GLY A 70 -13.86 -16.67 -20.79
C GLY A 70 -12.73 -16.97 -21.77
N ASN A 71 -12.61 -18.22 -22.24
CA ASN A 71 -11.62 -18.60 -23.24
C ASN A 71 -11.90 -18.01 -24.63
N GLN A 72 -13.18 -17.87 -25.00
CA GLN A 72 -13.56 -17.26 -26.28
C GLN A 72 -13.30 -15.75 -26.27
N LEU A 73 -13.61 -15.06 -25.18
CA LEU A 73 -13.40 -13.63 -25.01
C LEU A 73 -11.91 -13.28 -24.85
N ILE A 74 -11.17 -14.13 -24.13
CA ILE A 74 -9.72 -13.98 -23.87
C ILE A 74 -9.00 -15.28 -24.25
N PRO A 75 -8.68 -15.49 -25.55
CA PRO A 75 -8.00 -16.69 -26.01
C PRO A 75 -6.61 -16.90 -25.38
N PRO A 76 -6.15 -18.15 -25.20
CA PRO A 76 -4.85 -18.47 -24.61
C PRO A 76 -3.66 -17.95 -25.41
N GLU A 77 -3.79 -17.85 -26.73
CA GLU A 77 -2.73 -17.39 -27.65
C GLU A 77 -2.58 -15.87 -27.74
N LYS A 78 -3.21 -15.12 -26.82
CA LYS A 78 -3.21 -13.65 -26.80
C LYS A 78 -2.30 -13.10 -25.72
N ILE A 79 -1.60 -12.02 -26.05
CA ILE A 79 -0.95 -11.19 -25.04
C ILE A 79 -2.01 -10.41 -24.28
N VAL A 80 -2.06 -10.60 -22.96
CA VAL A 80 -2.97 -9.91 -22.06
C VAL A 80 -2.17 -9.06 -21.08
N LEU A 81 -2.57 -7.79 -20.97
CA LEU A 81 -2.05 -6.88 -19.94
C LEU A 81 -3.13 -6.56 -18.92
N LEU A 82 -2.71 -6.41 -17.67
CA LEU A 82 -3.53 -5.89 -16.58
C LEU A 82 -3.05 -4.49 -16.21
N ASN A 83 -3.93 -3.49 -16.27
CA ASN A 83 -3.63 -2.14 -15.81
C ASN A 83 -4.36 -1.84 -14.50
N LYS A 84 -3.62 -1.43 -13.47
CA LYS A 84 -4.19 -1.04 -12.18
C LYS A 84 -5.14 0.14 -12.36
N ALA A 85 -6.39 -0.03 -11.91
CA ALA A 85 -7.40 1.02 -11.94
C ALA A 85 -7.76 1.53 -10.53
N PRO A 86 -8.20 2.80 -10.36
CA PRO A 86 -8.56 3.34 -9.06
C PRO A 86 -9.76 2.64 -8.42
N TYR A 87 -9.52 1.94 -7.32
CA TYR A 87 -10.54 1.33 -6.46
C TYR A 87 -9.98 1.13 -5.05
N PHE A 88 -10.84 1.15 -4.03
CA PHE A 88 -10.38 1.11 -2.63
C PHE A 88 -9.76 -0.25 -2.26
N ASP A 89 -10.22 -1.34 -2.88
CA ASP A 89 -9.55 -2.64 -2.89
C ASP A 89 -8.82 -2.92 -4.23
N ARG A 90 -9.02 -4.07 -4.88
CA ARG A 90 -8.36 -4.40 -6.17
C ARG A 90 -9.30 -4.23 -7.36
N MET A 91 -8.82 -3.56 -8.39
CA MET A 91 -9.48 -3.45 -9.69
C MET A 91 -8.43 -3.30 -10.79
N ASP A 92 -8.50 -4.17 -11.80
CA ASP A 92 -7.56 -4.22 -12.92
C ASP A 92 -8.34 -4.11 -14.25
N GLU A 93 -7.95 -3.19 -15.13
CA GLU A 93 -8.37 -3.18 -16.53
C GLU A 93 -7.71 -4.34 -17.28
N ILE A 94 -8.50 -5.12 -18.00
CA ILE A 94 -8.04 -6.23 -18.82
C ILE A 94 -7.90 -5.75 -20.25
N ILE A 95 -6.66 -5.76 -20.74
CA ILE A 95 -6.30 -5.25 -22.06
C ILE A 95 -5.95 -6.42 -22.97
N VAL A 96 -6.69 -6.55 -24.08
CA VAL A 96 -6.47 -7.55 -25.13
C VAL A 96 -6.60 -6.83 -26.47
N ASP A 97 -5.74 -7.17 -27.42
CA ASP A 97 -5.68 -6.53 -28.73
C ASP A 97 -5.60 -4.99 -28.63
N GLY A 98 -4.91 -4.47 -27.61
CA GLY A 98 -4.76 -3.03 -27.37
C GLY A 98 -6.06 -2.29 -27.00
N PHE A 99 -7.11 -3.00 -26.59
CA PHE A 99 -8.35 -2.43 -26.08
C PHE A 99 -8.67 -2.96 -24.68
N VAL A 100 -9.32 -2.15 -23.85
CA VAL A 100 -9.84 -2.58 -22.56
C VAL A 100 -11.15 -3.33 -22.78
N LEU A 101 -11.18 -4.63 -22.48
CA LEU A 101 -12.40 -5.45 -22.60
C LEU A 101 -13.33 -5.27 -21.39
N GLY A 102 -12.74 -5.03 -20.23
CA GLY A 102 -13.47 -4.88 -18.98
C GLY A 102 -12.54 -4.65 -17.80
N ASN A 103 -13.11 -4.50 -16.62
CA ASN A 103 -12.39 -4.40 -15.37
C ASN A 103 -12.68 -5.64 -14.51
N LEU A 104 -11.65 -6.37 -14.10
CA LEU A 104 -11.76 -7.33 -13.02
C LEU A 104 -11.74 -6.58 -11.69
N ARG A 105 -12.82 -6.63 -10.92
CA ARG A 105 -12.98 -5.96 -9.62
C ARG A 105 -13.21 -7.00 -8.54
N PHE A 106 -12.47 -6.90 -7.42
CA PHE A 106 -12.83 -7.62 -6.21
C PHE A 106 -13.84 -6.79 -5.42
N ASN A 107 -15.05 -7.28 -5.20
CA ASN A 107 -16.10 -6.59 -4.45
C ASN A 107 -16.03 -6.97 -2.96
N PRO A 108 -15.63 -6.06 -2.05
CA PRO A 108 -15.53 -6.38 -0.64
C PRO A 108 -16.87 -6.67 0.05
N SER A 109 -18.00 -6.13 -0.43
CA SER A 109 -19.31 -6.37 0.20
C SER A 109 -19.66 -7.86 0.24
N ILE A 110 -19.49 -8.53 -0.92
CA ILE A 110 -19.78 -9.96 -1.11
C ILE A 110 -18.53 -10.85 -1.10
N LEU A 111 -17.34 -10.25 -0.92
CA LEU A 111 -16.03 -10.93 -0.94
C LEU A 111 -15.78 -11.81 -2.17
N ASN A 112 -16.23 -11.36 -3.34
CA ASN A 112 -16.13 -12.09 -4.60
C ASN A 112 -15.60 -11.20 -5.75
N TRP A 113 -15.13 -11.83 -6.82
CA TRP A 113 -14.70 -11.16 -8.03
C TRP A 113 -15.86 -10.92 -9.00
N GLU A 114 -15.78 -9.82 -9.73
CA GLU A 114 -16.74 -9.41 -10.73
C GLU A 114 -15.99 -8.85 -11.95
N PHE A 115 -16.45 -9.19 -13.14
CA PHE A 115 -16.04 -8.61 -14.40
C PHE A 115 -17.04 -7.50 -14.78
N ILE A 116 -16.57 -6.26 -14.70
CA ILE A 116 -17.30 -5.07 -15.14
C ILE A 116 -16.96 -4.86 -16.60
N LEU A 117 -17.93 -5.15 -17.45
CA LEU A 117 -17.75 -5.12 -18.89
C LEU A 117 -17.56 -3.70 -19.43
N LYS A 118 -16.68 -3.54 -20.42
CA LYS A 118 -16.53 -2.31 -21.25
C LYS A 118 -17.10 -2.54 -22.62
N ILE A 119 -17.34 -1.45 -23.37
CA ILE A 119 -18.05 -1.54 -24.65
C ILE A 119 -17.37 -2.46 -25.67
N GLU A 120 -16.04 -2.54 -25.67
CA GLU A 120 -15.33 -3.45 -26.58
C GLU A 120 -15.48 -4.91 -26.17
N GLY A 121 -15.45 -5.22 -24.88
CA GLY A 121 -15.78 -6.57 -24.40
C GLY A 121 -17.24 -6.92 -24.69
N ALA A 122 -18.16 -5.96 -24.57
CA ALA A 122 -19.58 -6.12 -24.88
C ALA A 122 -19.81 -6.46 -26.35
N ARG A 123 -19.11 -5.80 -27.28
CA ARG A 123 -19.18 -6.13 -28.71
C ARG A 123 -18.74 -7.56 -28.98
N ARG A 124 -17.64 -8.00 -28.36
CA ARG A 124 -17.17 -9.38 -28.50
C ARG A 124 -18.18 -10.36 -27.94
N LEU A 125 -18.70 -10.12 -26.73
CA LEU A 125 -19.71 -10.98 -26.12
C LEU A 125 -21.00 -11.07 -26.96
N ALA A 126 -21.43 -9.99 -27.61
CA ALA A 126 -22.63 -9.99 -28.45
C ALA A 126 -22.51 -10.90 -29.69
N GLU A 127 -21.29 -11.14 -30.18
CA GLU A 127 -21.03 -12.13 -31.24
C GLU A 127 -20.91 -13.56 -30.73
N LEU A 128 -20.78 -13.73 -29.40
CA LEU A 128 -20.73 -15.03 -28.75
C LEU A 128 -22.13 -15.42 -28.27
N ASN A 129 -22.38 -16.72 -28.11
CA ASN A 129 -23.61 -17.21 -27.49
C ASN A 129 -23.54 -17.07 -25.96
N SER A 130 -23.35 -15.83 -25.47
CA SER A 130 -23.21 -15.51 -24.06
C SER A 130 -24.54 -15.26 -23.36
N LYS A 131 -24.56 -15.42 -22.04
CA LYS A 131 -25.64 -15.04 -21.13
C LYS A 131 -25.62 -13.54 -20.82
N ASN A 132 -26.59 -13.07 -20.05
CA ASN A 132 -26.67 -11.72 -19.50
C ASN A 132 -26.71 -10.63 -20.60
N TRP A 133 -27.64 -10.76 -21.54
CA TRP A 133 -27.90 -9.76 -22.57
C TRP A 133 -29.33 -9.22 -22.48
N LEU A 134 -29.53 -8.02 -23.02
CA LEU A 134 -30.82 -7.35 -23.13
C LEU A 134 -30.89 -6.62 -24.47
N GLU A 135 -31.94 -6.86 -25.24
CA GLU A 135 -32.22 -6.24 -26.53
C GLU A 135 -33.16 -5.03 -26.36
N VAL A 136 -32.86 -3.97 -27.10
CA VAL A 136 -33.66 -2.73 -27.10
C VAL A 136 -34.24 -2.42 -28.47
N ASP A 137 -35.34 -1.66 -28.47
CA ASP A 137 -35.97 -1.16 -29.69
C ASP A 137 -35.04 -0.20 -30.47
N ASP A 138 -35.25 -0.13 -31.79
CA ASP A 138 -34.41 0.70 -32.67
C ASP A 138 -34.51 2.21 -32.36
N GLY A 139 -35.63 2.67 -31.82
CA GLY A 139 -35.85 4.07 -31.43
C GLY A 139 -35.01 4.48 -30.21
N ALA A 140 -34.75 3.56 -29.28
CA ALA A 140 -33.93 3.81 -28.10
C ALA A 140 -32.42 3.85 -28.39
N ILE A 141 -31.95 3.25 -29.50
CA ILE A 141 -30.52 3.08 -29.82
C ILE A 141 -29.75 4.40 -29.74
N ASN A 142 -30.23 5.46 -30.40
CA ASN A 142 -29.52 6.74 -30.49
C ASN A 142 -29.34 7.40 -29.11
N HIS A 143 -30.33 7.26 -28.23
CA HIS A 143 -30.27 7.82 -26.88
C HIS A 143 -29.30 7.03 -25.99
N ILE A 144 -29.39 5.69 -26.02
CA ILE A 144 -28.54 4.82 -25.22
C ILE A 144 -27.07 4.91 -25.67
N ALA A 145 -26.82 4.94 -26.98
CA ALA A 145 -25.49 5.11 -27.57
C ALA A 145 -24.86 6.49 -27.28
N LYS A 146 -25.64 7.47 -26.81
CA LYS A 146 -25.20 8.77 -26.28
C LYS A 146 -25.12 8.83 -24.75
N GLY A 147 -25.40 7.70 -24.07
CA GLY A 147 -25.23 7.55 -22.63
C GLY A 147 -26.52 7.60 -21.80
N ALA A 148 -27.70 7.62 -22.42
CA ALA A 148 -28.94 7.44 -21.69
C ALA A 148 -29.00 6.06 -21.00
N ASN A 149 -29.71 5.98 -19.88
CA ASN A 149 -30.01 4.69 -19.25
C ASN A 149 -31.05 3.93 -20.08
N VAL A 150 -31.02 2.60 -20.00
CA VAL A 150 -32.06 1.77 -20.63
C VAL A 150 -33.32 1.82 -19.77
N LEU A 151 -34.43 2.20 -20.37
CA LEU A 151 -35.73 2.28 -19.72
C LEU A 151 -36.60 1.09 -20.14
N ALA A 152 -37.49 0.66 -19.26
CA ALA A 152 -38.36 -0.49 -19.48
C ALA A 152 -39.16 -0.46 -20.80
N PRO A 153 -39.76 0.68 -21.24
CA PRO A 153 -40.51 0.71 -22.49
C PRO A 153 -39.68 0.41 -23.75
N GLY A 154 -38.35 0.57 -23.67
CA GLY A 154 -37.46 0.32 -24.80
C GLY A 154 -36.82 -1.06 -24.79
N VAL A 155 -37.24 -1.96 -23.90
CA VAL A 155 -36.75 -3.34 -23.84
C VAL A 155 -37.66 -4.23 -24.68
N VAL A 156 -37.08 -5.00 -25.61
CA VAL A 156 -37.85 -5.87 -26.54
C VAL A 156 -37.53 -7.36 -26.39
N GLY A 157 -36.40 -7.69 -25.76
CA GLY A 157 -35.99 -9.07 -25.48
C GLY A 157 -34.85 -9.14 -24.48
N TYR A 158 -34.65 -10.26 -23.79
CA TYR A 158 -33.58 -10.42 -22.81
C TYR A 158 -33.34 -11.88 -22.41
N ASP A 159 -32.15 -12.15 -21.85
CA ASP A 159 -31.83 -13.43 -21.21
C ASP A 159 -32.65 -13.64 -19.93
N GLN A 160 -33.30 -14.79 -19.79
CA GLN A 160 -34.22 -15.10 -18.70
C GLN A 160 -33.55 -15.42 -17.36
N ASN A 161 -32.21 -15.44 -17.30
CA ASN A 161 -31.47 -15.96 -16.14
C ASN A 161 -30.67 -14.93 -15.34
N PHE A 162 -30.62 -13.67 -15.76
CA PHE A 162 -29.84 -12.66 -15.03
C PHE A 162 -30.54 -12.22 -13.75
N LYS A 163 -29.73 -11.84 -12.76
CA LYS A 163 -30.19 -11.31 -11.47
C LYS A 163 -29.98 -9.82 -11.39
N LYS A 164 -30.68 -9.17 -10.46
CA LYS A 164 -30.46 -7.77 -10.11
C LYS A 164 -28.98 -7.55 -9.76
N GLY A 165 -28.37 -6.56 -10.39
CA GLY A 165 -26.95 -6.23 -10.23
C GLY A 165 -26.02 -6.86 -11.26
N ASP A 166 -26.45 -7.89 -11.99
CA ASP A 166 -25.65 -8.50 -13.06
C ASP A 166 -25.36 -7.49 -14.16
N TYR A 167 -24.14 -7.54 -14.70
CA TYR A 167 -23.72 -6.67 -15.80
C TYR A 167 -24.22 -7.20 -17.13
N LEU A 168 -25.16 -6.47 -17.73
CA LEU A 168 -25.78 -6.87 -18.99
C LEU A 168 -25.09 -6.26 -20.21
N VAL A 169 -25.08 -7.02 -21.31
CA VAL A 169 -24.79 -6.54 -22.66
C VAL A 169 -26.08 -6.00 -23.28
N VAL A 170 -26.14 -4.70 -23.56
CA VAL A 170 -27.29 -4.11 -24.25
C VAL A 170 -27.04 -4.17 -25.75
N ILE A 171 -27.91 -4.89 -26.47
CA ILE A 171 -27.79 -5.18 -27.90
C ILE A 171 -28.95 -4.60 -28.71
N THR A 172 -28.70 -4.40 -30.00
CA THR A 172 -29.73 -4.10 -31.01
C THR A 172 -30.38 -5.39 -31.54
N SER A 173 -31.46 -5.26 -32.31
CA SER A 173 -32.05 -6.33 -33.15
C SER A 173 -31.04 -7.09 -34.03
N LYS A 174 -29.98 -6.39 -34.49
CA LYS A 174 -28.86 -6.98 -35.25
C LYS A 174 -27.75 -7.61 -34.39
N LYS A 175 -28.00 -7.85 -33.11
CA LYS A 175 -27.03 -8.35 -32.11
C LYS A 175 -25.75 -7.53 -31.98
N GLN A 176 -25.84 -6.21 -32.17
CA GLN A 176 -24.70 -5.30 -32.00
C GLN A 176 -24.75 -4.67 -30.60
N ALA A 177 -23.65 -4.73 -29.85
CA ALA A 177 -23.59 -4.10 -28.53
C ALA A 177 -23.52 -2.57 -28.62
N ILE A 178 -24.34 -1.89 -27.81
CA ILE A 178 -24.41 -0.42 -27.75
C ILE A 178 -24.19 0.14 -26.35
N SER A 179 -24.41 -0.66 -25.30
CA SER A 179 -24.23 -0.25 -23.92
C SER A 179 -23.97 -1.46 -23.01
N THR A 180 -23.44 -1.18 -21.83
CA THR A 180 -23.27 -2.14 -20.75
C THR A 180 -23.53 -1.49 -19.40
N GLY A 181 -24.09 -2.25 -18.47
CA GLY A 181 -24.34 -1.78 -17.12
C GLY A 181 -25.06 -2.80 -16.23
N PRO A 182 -25.11 -2.54 -14.91
CA PRO A 182 -25.81 -3.42 -13.98
C PRO A 182 -27.33 -3.33 -14.16
N ALA A 183 -27.99 -4.49 -14.15
CA ALA A 183 -29.43 -4.63 -14.11
C ALA A 183 -30.01 -4.07 -12.80
N LYS A 184 -31.16 -3.40 -12.88
CA LYS A 184 -31.89 -2.86 -11.73
C LYS A 184 -32.92 -3.82 -11.15
N TYR A 185 -33.32 -4.77 -11.96
CA TYR A 185 -34.26 -5.85 -11.65
C TYR A 185 -33.63 -7.16 -12.11
N SER A 186 -34.11 -8.29 -11.62
CA SER A 186 -33.84 -9.62 -12.18
C SER A 186 -34.70 -9.85 -13.42
N ALA A 187 -34.35 -10.86 -14.23
CA ALA A 187 -35.13 -11.22 -15.42
C ALA A 187 -36.58 -11.57 -15.08
N ALA A 188 -36.80 -12.30 -13.97
CA ALA A 188 -38.13 -12.69 -13.49
C ALA A 188 -39.00 -11.51 -13.03
N GLU A 189 -38.39 -10.42 -12.58
CA GLU A 189 -39.11 -9.20 -12.18
C GLU A 189 -39.43 -8.31 -13.39
N LEU A 190 -38.73 -8.48 -14.52
CA LEU A 190 -38.76 -7.52 -15.62
C LEU A 190 -40.13 -7.44 -16.32
N ASP A 191 -40.84 -8.57 -16.42
CA ASP A 191 -42.15 -8.70 -17.06
C ASP A 191 -43.19 -7.75 -16.44
N ASP A 192 -43.08 -7.48 -15.14
CA ASP A 192 -44.00 -6.62 -14.40
C ASP A 192 -43.63 -5.12 -14.44
N ILE A 193 -42.42 -4.80 -14.92
CA ILE A 193 -41.90 -3.43 -14.91
C ILE A 193 -42.26 -2.72 -16.21
N LYS A 194 -43.28 -1.86 -16.16
CA LYS A 194 -43.73 -1.07 -17.33
C LYS A 194 -43.01 0.27 -17.51
N ARG A 195 -42.37 0.79 -16.45
CA ARG A 195 -41.71 2.11 -16.44
C ARG A 195 -40.48 2.08 -15.52
N GLY A 196 -39.53 2.97 -15.80
CA GLY A 196 -38.32 3.15 -15.00
C GLY A 196 -37.07 2.61 -15.65
N MET A 197 -35.93 2.80 -14.98
CA MET A 197 -34.62 2.40 -15.47
C MET A 197 -34.37 0.92 -15.21
N VAL A 198 -34.11 0.16 -16.28
CA VAL A 198 -33.80 -1.27 -16.24
C VAL A 198 -32.30 -1.52 -16.18
N VAL A 199 -31.51 -0.79 -16.99
CA VAL A 199 -30.04 -0.88 -16.97
C VAL A 199 -29.46 0.50 -16.74
N LYS A 200 -28.60 0.61 -15.72
CA LYS A 200 -27.82 1.83 -15.49
C LYS A 200 -26.59 1.84 -16.39
N THR A 201 -26.63 2.58 -17.49
CA THR A 201 -25.54 2.67 -18.45
C THR A 201 -24.21 3.06 -17.77
N LYS A 202 -23.18 2.24 -17.96
CA LYS A 202 -21.81 2.44 -17.45
C LYS A 202 -20.80 2.75 -18.53
N ASP A 203 -21.00 2.18 -19.71
CA ASP A 203 -20.22 2.44 -20.91
C ASP A 203 -21.15 2.29 -22.12
N HIS A 204 -20.90 3.06 -23.18
CA HIS A 204 -21.79 3.13 -24.33
C HIS A 204 -21.02 3.53 -25.58
N ALA A 205 -21.53 3.11 -26.73
CA ALA A 205 -21.10 3.61 -28.03
C ALA A 205 -22.15 3.31 -29.09
N PHE A 206 -22.02 3.94 -30.25
CA PHE A 206 -22.77 3.53 -31.43
C PHE A 206 -22.42 2.09 -31.85
N PRO A 207 -23.38 1.37 -32.46
CA PRO A 207 -23.18 0.01 -32.97
C PRO A 207 -21.93 -0.06 -33.85
N LYS A 208 -21.07 -1.03 -33.55
CA LYS A 208 -19.83 -1.29 -34.31
C LYS A 208 -19.40 -2.73 -34.11
N ALA A 209 -18.83 -3.34 -35.14
CA ALA A 209 -18.18 -4.64 -35.04
C ALA A 209 -17.03 -4.62 -34.00
N PRO A 210 -16.79 -5.74 -33.29
CA PRO A 210 -15.68 -5.87 -32.38
C PRO A 210 -14.34 -5.80 -33.12
N LEU A 211 -13.33 -5.33 -32.40
CA LEU A 211 -11.98 -5.13 -32.89
C LEU A 211 -11.12 -6.30 -32.44
N ILE A 212 -11.29 -7.43 -33.12
CA ILE A 212 -10.52 -8.66 -32.89
C ILE A 212 -9.33 -8.69 -33.87
N ARG A 213 -8.17 -9.11 -33.38
CA ARG A 213 -6.94 -9.20 -34.18
C ARG A 213 -6.45 -10.65 -34.27
N PRO A 214 -5.48 -11.00 -35.14
CA PRO A 214 -4.89 -12.35 -35.15
C PRO A 214 -4.22 -12.71 -33.81
N ALA A 215 -4.19 -14.00 -33.47
CA ALA A 215 -3.48 -14.54 -32.30
C ALA A 215 -2.09 -15.08 -32.70
N GLY A 216 -1.42 -15.80 -31.80
CA GLY A 216 -0.13 -16.46 -32.06
C GLY A 216 1.09 -15.65 -31.59
N GLN A 217 0.88 -14.51 -30.92
CA GLN A 217 1.96 -13.71 -30.36
C GLN A 217 2.49 -14.35 -29.08
N ASN A 218 3.79 -14.16 -28.80
CA ASN A 218 4.39 -14.62 -27.55
C ASN A 218 5.26 -13.54 -26.87
N TRP A 219 5.57 -13.74 -25.60
CA TRP A 219 6.36 -12.77 -24.83
C TRP A 219 7.78 -12.59 -25.36
N ASN A 220 8.39 -13.58 -26.00
CA ASN A 220 9.73 -13.41 -26.61
C ASN A 220 9.69 -12.38 -27.75
N GLU A 221 8.66 -12.42 -28.60
CA GLU A 221 8.44 -11.40 -29.64
C GLU A 221 8.22 -10.01 -29.03
N VAL A 222 7.43 -9.93 -27.95
CA VAL A 222 7.20 -8.69 -27.22
C VAL A 222 8.52 -8.10 -26.70
N ILE A 223 9.36 -8.92 -26.07
CA ILE A 223 10.66 -8.49 -25.55
C ILE A 223 11.59 -8.05 -26.67
N ASN A 224 11.67 -8.82 -27.76
CA ASN A 224 12.48 -8.49 -28.92
C ASN A 224 12.06 -7.16 -29.55
N ALA A 225 10.76 -6.93 -29.73
CA ALA A 225 10.23 -5.66 -30.23
C ALA A 225 10.57 -4.46 -29.33
N ASN A 226 10.74 -4.68 -28.03
CA ASN A 226 11.02 -3.63 -27.06
C ASN A 226 12.51 -3.51 -26.68
N LYS A 227 13.40 -4.36 -27.23
CA LYS A 227 14.83 -4.41 -26.88
C LYS A 227 15.52 -3.06 -26.92
N ARG A 228 15.26 -2.24 -27.95
CA ARG A 228 15.84 -0.89 -28.08
C ARG A 228 15.49 0.01 -26.90
N VAL A 229 14.25 -0.07 -26.40
CA VAL A 229 13.76 0.73 -25.27
C VAL A 229 14.35 0.22 -23.97
N LEU A 230 14.40 -1.10 -23.79
CA LEU A 230 14.98 -1.75 -22.62
C LEU A 230 16.45 -1.36 -22.44
N VAL A 231 17.27 -1.51 -23.49
CA VAL A 231 18.68 -1.12 -23.48
C VAL A 231 18.84 0.39 -23.22
N LYS A 232 18.00 1.23 -23.83
CA LYS A 232 18.02 2.69 -23.59
C LYS A 232 17.73 3.01 -22.12
N ARG A 233 16.70 2.40 -21.53
CA ARG A 233 16.28 2.64 -20.14
C ARG A 233 17.31 2.10 -19.15
N GLU A 234 17.87 0.94 -19.40
CA GLU A 234 18.99 0.36 -18.66
C GLU A 234 20.20 1.32 -18.66
N ASN A 235 20.64 1.79 -19.83
CA ASN A 235 21.75 2.74 -19.93
C ASN A 235 21.49 4.06 -19.18
N GLN A 236 20.25 4.56 -19.19
CA GLN A 236 19.87 5.73 -18.39
C GLN A 236 19.95 5.46 -16.89
N ALA A 237 19.55 4.26 -16.46
CA ALA A 237 19.61 3.84 -15.07
C ALA A 237 21.07 3.66 -14.60
N LYS A 238 21.93 3.01 -15.39
CA LYS A 238 23.37 2.89 -15.13
C LYS A 238 24.05 4.26 -15.04
N ARG A 239 23.74 5.18 -15.97
CA ARG A 239 24.21 6.58 -15.90
C ARG A 239 23.76 7.30 -14.63
N PHE A 240 22.55 7.04 -14.15
CA PHE A 240 22.08 7.58 -12.87
C PHE A 240 22.89 7.03 -11.69
N VAL A 241 23.18 5.73 -11.68
CA VAL A 241 24.07 5.10 -10.67
C VAL A 241 25.43 5.79 -10.66
N TYR A 242 26.11 5.89 -11.80
CA TYR A 242 27.43 6.55 -11.88
C TYR A 242 27.42 8.01 -11.44
N LYS A 243 26.42 8.80 -11.86
CA LYS A 243 26.29 10.20 -11.43
C LYS A 243 26.05 10.34 -9.93
N THR A 244 25.26 9.42 -9.35
CA THR A 244 24.97 9.41 -7.92
C THR A 244 26.24 9.07 -7.14
N LEU A 245 26.99 8.04 -7.55
CA LEU A 245 28.28 7.69 -6.95
C LEU A 245 29.29 8.84 -7.06
N LYS A 246 29.37 9.51 -8.22
CA LYS A 246 30.25 10.68 -8.40
C LYS A 246 29.90 11.82 -7.43
N ARG A 247 28.63 11.97 -7.06
CA ARG A 247 28.17 12.99 -6.10
C ARG A 247 28.46 12.61 -4.65
N TYR A 248 28.44 11.32 -4.32
CA TYR A 248 28.57 10.79 -2.96
C TYR A 248 29.81 9.89 -2.78
N LYS A 249 30.91 10.20 -3.49
CA LYS A 249 32.10 9.31 -3.61
C LYS A 249 32.70 8.82 -2.30
N ALA A 250 32.58 9.61 -1.24
CA ALA A 250 33.17 9.30 0.07
C ALA A 250 32.27 8.43 0.97
N LEU A 251 31.06 8.08 0.50
CA LEU A 251 30.11 7.31 1.32
C LEU A 251 30.19 5.82 0.99
N PRO A 252 30.11 4.94 2.01
CA PRO A 252 29.80 3.53 1.81
C PRO A 252 28.53 3.34 0.97
N LEU A 253 28.50 2.24 0.24
CA LEU A 253 27.44 1.90 -0.68
C LEU A 253 26.77 0.59 -0.26
N ALA A 254 25.44 0.57 -0.29
CA ALA A 254 24.67 -0.65 -0.13
C ALA A 254 23.49 -0.74 -1.12
N VAL A 255 22.98 -1.95 -1.33
CA VAL A 255 21.73 -2.21 -2.06
C VAL A 255 20.72 -2.84 -1.10
N SER A 256 19.53 -2.26 -1.02
CA SER A 256 18.42 -2.89 -0.28
C SER A 256 17.68 -3.86 -1.20
N PHE A 257 17.99 -5.15 -1.08
CA PHE A 257 17.33 -6.21 -1.83
C PHE A 257 16.25 -6.84 -0.95
N SER A 258 15.01 -6.91 -1.45
CA SER A 258 13.84 -7.36 -0.68
C SER A 258 13.15 -8.59 -1.26
N GLY A 259 13.79 -9.28 -2.22
CA GLY A 259 13.18 -10.40 -2.94
C GLY A 259 12.02 -10.05 -3.87
N GLY A 260 11.74 -8.76 -4.09
CA GLY A 260 10.66 -8.30 -4.99
C GLY A 260 11.18 -7.92 -6.38
N LYS A 261 10.29 -7.81 -7.36
CA LYS A 261 10.67 -7.49 -8.76
C LYS A 261 11.42 -6.17 -8.91
N ASP A 262 11.01 -5.15 -8.15
CA ASP A 262 11.58 -3.81 -8.25
C ASP A 262 12.97 -3.75 -7.61
N SER A 263 13.17 -4.43 -6.48
CA SER A 263 14.48 -4.51 -5.82
C SER A 263 15.44 -5.43 -6.57
N LEU A 264 14.96 -6.51 -7.20
CA LEU A 264 15.75 -7.34 -8.12
C LEU A 264 16.24 -6.53 -9.33
N CYS A 265 15.35 -5.75 -9.95
CA CYS A 265 15.71 -4.88 -11.07
C CYS A 265 16.82 -3.88 -10.68
N VAL A 266 16.72 -3.26 -9.50
CA VAL A 266 17.77 -2.37 -8.99
C VAL A 266 19.06 -3.14 -8.72
N LEU A 267 19.00 -4.33 -8.11
CA LEU A 267 20.17 -5.17 -7.86
C LEU A 267 20.95 -5.43 -9.15
N LEU A 268 20.27 -5.91 -10.20
CA LEU A 268 20.89 -6.17 -11.51
C LEU A 268 21.53 -4.91 -12.11
N ILE A 269 20.80 -3.78 -12.10
CA ILE A 269 21.33 -2.52 -12.64
C ILE A 269 22.60 -2.08 -11.90
N VAL A 270 22.63 -2.22 -10.58
CA VAL A 270 23.79 -1.83 -9.76
C VAL A 270 24.96 -2.78 -9.99
N LEU A 271 24.75 -4.09 -9.92
CA LEU A 271 25.78 -5.10 -10.17
C LEU A 271 26.43 -4.93 -11.54
N GLU A 272 25.63 -4.72 -12.58
CA GLU A 272 26.14 -4.49 -13.93
C GLU A 272 26.79 -3.10 -14.13
N SER A 273 26.57 -2.15 -13.21
CA SER A 273 27.20 -0.84 -13.28
C SER A 273 28.57 -0.84 -12.60
N ILE A 274 28.71 -1.50 -11.45
CA ILE A 274 29.86 -1.31 -10.56
C ILE A 274 30.38 -2.61 -9.91
N GLY A 275 29.80 -3.76 -10.23
CA GLY A 275 30.20 -5.06 -9.67
C GLY A 275 29.59 -5.33 -8.29
N LYS A 276 30.20 -6.28 -7.58
CA LYS A 276 29.76 -6.74 -6.25
C LYS A 276 29.85 -5.57 -5.24
N THR A 277 28.80 -5.41 -4.44
CA THR A 277 28.66 -4.35 -3.43
C THR A 277 27.86 -4.92 -2.26
N ASP A 278 27.91 -4.28 -1.10
CA ASP A 278 27.14 -4.71 0.05
C ASP A 278 25.63 -4.70 -0.25
N ILE A 279 24.97 -5.79 0.13
CA ILE A 279 23.55 -6.02 -0.08
C ILE A 279 22.96 -6.42 1.26
N PHE A 280 21.79 -5.90 1.59
CA PHE A 280 21.11 -6.30 2.81
C PHE A 280 19.63 -6.57 2.58
N PHE A 281 19.13 -7.53 3.35
CA PHE A 281 17.71 -7.85 3.51
C PHE A 281 17.37 -7.80 5.00
N ILE A 282 16.31 -7.05 5.34
CA ILE A 282 15.78 -7.03 6.70
C ILE A 282 14.59 -7.97 6.77
N ASP A 283 14.77 -9.10 7.45
CA ASP A 283 13.70 -10.05 7.74
C ASP A 283 12.86 -9.51 8.92
N THR A 284 11.65 -9.08 8.62
CA THR A 284 10.73 -8.52 9.60
C THR A 284 10.07 -9.57 10.51
N GLY A 285 10.36 -10.87 10.30
CA GLY A 285 9.72 -11.99 10.99
C GLY A 285 8.30 -12.29 10.49
N ILE A 286 7.82 -11.53 9.49
CA ILE A 286 6.52 -11.70 8.84
C ILE A 286 6.66 -11.57 7.31
N GLU A 287 7.82 -11.97 6.77
CA GLU A 287 8.00 -12.14 5.34
C GLU A 287 7.51 -13.54 4.92
N TYR A 288 7.12 -13.70 3.66
CA TYR A 288 6.81 -15.03 3.12
C TYR A 288 8.08 -15.88 3.06
N GLU A 289 7.98 -17.15 3.42
CA GLU A 289 9.10 -18.09 3.37
C GLU A 289 9.68 -18.19 1.95
N GLU A 290 8.80 -18.23 0.95
CA GLU A 290 9.18 -18.23 -0.47
C GLU A 290 9.97 -17.00 -0.86
N THR A 291 9.71 -15.85 -0.23
CA THR A 291 10.47 -14.62 -0.50
C THR A 291 11.86 -14.67 0.12
N ILE A 292 12.00 -15.25 1.31
CA ILE A 292 13.30 -15.45 1.96
C ILE A 292 14.12 -16.47 1.16
N ASN A 293 13.51 -17.59 0.77
CA ASN A 293 14.16 -18.64 -0.01
C ASN A 293 14.57 -18.14 -1.39
N PHE A 294 13.68 -17.44 -2.10
CA PHE A 294 14.00 -16.78 -3.37
C PHE A 294 15.15 -15.78 -3.23
N THR A 295 15.16 -14.98 -2.16
CA THR A 295 16.24 -14.02 -1.91
C THR A 295 17.58 -14.74 -1.76
N LYS A 296 17.65 -15.81 -0.96
CA LYS A 296 18.86 -16.61 -0.78
C LYS A 296 19.33 -17.26 -2.08
N GLU A 297 18.39 -17.80 -2.87
CA GLU A 297 18.67 -18.40 -4.17
C GLU A 297 19.30 -17.39 -5.13
N ILE A 298 18.72 -16.20 -5.26
CA ILE A 298 19.27 -15.11 -6.09
C ILE A 298 20.67 -14.70 -5.62
N ILE A 299 20.89 -14.59 -4.31
CA ILE A 299 22.21 -14.23 -3.75
C ILE A 299 23.25 -15.30 -4.11
N ASN A 300 22.88 -16.58 -4.08
CA ASN A 300 23.77 -17.67 -4.46
C ASN A 300 24.02 -17.70 -5.99
N ASP A 301 22.97 -17.58 -6.81
CA ASP A 301 23.05 -17.60 -8.28
C ASP A 301 23.98 -16.50 -8.83
N PHE A 302 24.07 -15.35 -8.15
CA PHE A 302 24.96 -14.25 -8.50
C PHE A 302 26.28 -14.21 -7.72
N GLU A 303 26.56 -15.24 -6.90
CA GLU A 303 27.77 -15.35 -6.07
C GLU A 303 28.00 -14.14 -5.14
N LEU A 304 26.93 -13.69 -4.49
CA LEU A 304 26.90 -12.49 -3.64
C LEU A 304 26.92 -12.81 -2.15
N THR A 305 27.10 -14.07 -1.76
CA THR A 305 27.04 -14.55 -0.36
C THR A 305 27.96 -13.76 0.57
N ASN A 306 29.18 -13.43 0.13
CA ASN A 306 30.15 -12.65 0.92
C ASN A 306 29.81 -11.16 1.05
N ASN A 307 28.90 -10.66 0.22
CA ASN A 307 28.44 -9.28 0.22
C ASN A 307 27.03 -9.13 0.79
N PHE A 308 26.38 -10.23 1.20
CA PHE A 308 25.00 -10.24 1.61
C PHE A 308 24.84 -10.35 3.12
N THR A 309 24.05 -9.44 3.71
CA THR A 309 23.62 -9.52 5.10
C THR A 309 22.12 -9.73 5.21
N LEU A 310 21.74 -10.83 5.83
CA LEU A 310 20.38 -11.08 6.29
C LEU A 310 20.26 -10.71 7.77
N LYS A 311 19.61 -9.59 8.08
CA LYS A 311 19.36 -9.19 9.48
C LYS A 311 17.91 -9.50 9.84
N LYS A 312 17.73 -10.41 10.80
CA LYS A 312 16.42 -10.70 11.39
C LYS A 312 16.05 -9.63 12.41
N SER A 313 14.77 -9.25 12.41
CA SER A 313 14.23 -8.28 13.35
C SER A 313 14.37 -8.80 14.78
N ARG A 314 14.93 -7.96 15.66
CA ARG A 314 14.92 -8.20 17.11
C ARG A 314 13.50 -8.15 17.68
N GLU A 315 12.71 -7.21 17.18
CA GLU A 315 11.33 -7.00 17.60
C GLU A 315 10.40 -7.98 16.90
N SER A 316 9.54 -8.64 17.67
CA SER A 316 8.49 -9.51 17.15
C SER A 316 7.27 -8.67 16.75
N PHE A 317 6.77 -8.88 15.53
CA PHE A 317 5.51 -8.28 15.10
C PHE A 317 4.35 -8.64 16.04
N TRP A 318 4.28 -9.90 16.46
CA TRP A 318 3.18 -10.43 17.27
C TRP A 318 3.17 -9.87 18.69
N ASP A 319 4.35 -9.76 19.31
CA ASP A 319 4.48 -9.25 20.69
C ASP A 319 4.10 -7.77 20.77
N ASN A 320 4.30 -7.04 19.67
CA ASN A 320 3.93 -5.64 19.56
C ASN A 320 2.43 -5.41 19.27
N LEU A 321 1.67 -6.44 18.88
CA LEU A 321 0.24 -6.29 18.55
C LEU A 321 -0.62 -5.97 19.77
N GLU A 322 -0.32 -6.51 20.95
CA GLU A 322 -1.06 -6.19 22.17
C GLU A 322 -0.99 -4.68 22.48
N LYS A 323 0.17 -4.08 22.19
CA LYS A 323 0.46 -2.70 22.53
C LYS A 323 0.02 -1.69 21.48
N PHE A 324 0.23 -1.97 20.19
CA PHE A 324 -0.12 -1.04 19.11
C PHE A 324 -1.45 -1.38 18.44
N GLY A 325 -1.96 -2.60 18.65
CA GLY A 325 -3.03 -3.15 17.86
C GLY A 325 -2.61 -3.45 16.41
N PRO A 326 -3.58 -3.84 15.56
CA PRO A 326 -3.32 -4.11 14.17
C PRO A 326 -2.77 -2.87 13.45
N PRO A 327 -1.76 -3.02 12.57
CA PRO A 327 -1.28 -1.92 11.75
C PRO A 327 -2.33 -1.50 10.73
N SER A 328 -2.39 -0.22 10.39
CA SER A 328 -3.28 0.30 9.34
C SER A 328 -2.50 1.14 8.32
N LYS A 329 -3.11 1.46 7.17
CA LYS A 329 -2.47 2.25 6.10
C LYS A 329 -2.06 3.63 6.57
N ASP A 330 -2.82 4.20 7.51
CA ASP A 330 -2.63 5.48 8.19
C ASP A 330 -1.93 5.35 9.56
N TYR A 331 -1.70 4.12 10.04
CA TYR A 331 -1.03 3.80 11.30
C TYR A 331 -0.03 2.65 11.09
N ARG A 332 1.04 2.94 10.35
CA ARG A 332 2.07 1.94 9.95
C ARG A 332 3.17 1.80 11.00
N TRP A 333 2.80 1.55 12.25
CA TRP A 333 3.76 1.40 13.35
C TRP A 333 4.82 0.32 13.04
N CYS A 334 4.42 -0.80 12.42
CA CYS A 334 5.32 -1.90 12.08
C CYS A 334 6.45 -1.47 11.12
N CYS A 335 6.19 -0.52 10.21
CA CYS A 335 7.24 0.03 9.35
C CYS A 335 8.31 0.78 10.15
N LYS A 336 7.94 1.42 11.26
CA LYS A 336 8.88 2.18 12.11
C LYS A 336 9.63 1.26 13.05
N VAL A 337 8.87 0.44 13.78
CA VAL A 337 9.37 -0.41 14.87
C VAL A 337 10.09 -1.64 14.34
N ILE A 338 9.49 -2.34 13.37
CA ILE A 338 10.03 -3.62 12.88
C ILE A 338 10.98 -3.38 11.70
N LYS A 339 10.66 -2.47 10.78
CA LYS A 339 11.49 -2.28 9.58
C LYS A 339 12.58 -1.24 9.75
N LEU A 340 12.22 0.03 9.98
CA LEU A 340 13.22 1.12 9.97
C LEU A 340 14.20 1.03 11.13
N ALA A 341 13.77 0.65 12.34
CA ALA A 341 14.68 0.47 13.47
C ALA A 341 15.77 -0.59 13.18
N ASN A 342 15.40 -1.73 12.60
CA ASN A 342 16.38 -2.76 12.23
C ASN A 342 17.30 -2.34 11.06
N VAL A 343 16.81 -1.52 10.12
CA VAL A 343 17.71 -0.90 9.12
C VAL A 343 18.69 0.04 9.79
N THR A 344 18.23 0.88 10.72
CA THR A 344 19.10 1.79 11.48
C THR A 344 20.19 1.02 12.23
N GLU A 345 19.81 -0.03 12.94
CA GLU A 345 20.75 -0.87 13.70
C GLU A 345 21.78 -1.53 12.78
N PHE A 346 21.33 -2.13 11.67
CA PHE A 346 22.22 -2.68 10.64
C PHE A 346 23.24 -1.64 10.15
N LEU A 347 22.78 -0.44 9.78
CA LEU A 347 23.66 0.60 9.25
C LEU A 347 24.64 1.12 10.30
N ASN A 348 24.25 1.20 11.57
CA ASN A 348 25.15 1.58 12.66
C ASN A 348 26.22 0.51 12.94
N GLU A 349 25.83 -0.77 12.90
CA GLU A 349 26.76 -1.90 13.08
C GLU A 349 27.77 -1.99 11.93
N GLN A 350 27.30 -1.91 10.68
CA GLN A 350 28.16 -2.09 9.50
C GLN A 350 28.92 -0.83 9.11
N TYR A 351 28.35 0.36 9.34
CA TYR A 351 28.92 1.63 8.90
C TYR A 351 28.92 2.69 10.01
N PRO A 352 29.59 2.43 11.14
CA PRO A 352 29.54 3.29 12.33
C PRO A 352 29.97 4.72 12.01
N GLY A 353 29.14 5.68 12.40
CA GLY A 353 29.38 7.12 12.23
C GLY A 353 29.36 7.63 10.78
N LYS A 354 29.02 6.78 9.79
CA LYS A 354 29.05 7.15 8.37
C LYS A 354 27.65 7.18 7.77
N LYS A 355 27.37 8.17 6.92
CA LYS A 355 26.21 8.12 6.04
C LYS A 355 26.43 7.07 4.95
N VAL A 356 25.37 6.38 4.56
CA VAL A 356 25.41 5.29 3.59
C VAL A 356 24.51 5.63 2.41
N LEU A 357 25.05 5.55 1.20
CA LEU A 357 24.24 5.61 -0.02
C LEU A 357 23.60 4.23 -0.22
N THR A 358 22.27 4.16 -0.25
CA THR A 358 21.55 2.91 -0.49
C THR A 358 20.73 3.00 -1.77
N PHE A 359 20.96 2.08 -2.71
CA PHE A 359 20.08 1.93 -3.86
C PHE A 359 18.83 1.12 -3.49
N ILE A 360 17.66 1.65 -3.82
CA ILE A 360 16.35 1.13 -3.39
C ILE A 360 15.36 1.15 -4.57
N GLY A 361 14.61 0.05 -4.75
CA GLY A 361 13.61 -0.12 -5.82
C GLY A 361 12.27 0.58 -5.58
N ILE A 362 12.27 1.92 -5.41
CA ILE A 362 11.04 2.72 -5.31
C ILE A 362 10.70 3.35 -6.66
N ARG A 363 9.43 3.29 -7.07
CA ARG A 363 8.94 3.91 -8.32
C ARG A 363 7.86 4.96 -8.05
N GLN A 364 7.87 6.04 -8.82
CA GLN A 364 6.89 7.14 -8.73
C GLN A 364 5.44 6.65 -8.97
N TYR A 365 5.28 5.62 -9.80
CA TYR A 365 3.99 5.07 -10.21
C TYR A 365 3.31 4.21 -9.13
N GLU A 366 3.96 3.94 -7.98
CA GLU A 366 3.38 3.13 -6.91
C GLU A 366 2.25 3.84 -6.16
N SER A 367 2.41 5.15 -5.90
CA SER A 367 1.45 5.96 -5.15
C SER A 367 1.71 7.47 -5.29
N VAL A 368 0.72 8.28 -4.93
CA VAL A 368 0.84 9.75 -4.87
C VAL A 368 1.99 10.21 -3.98
N SER A 369 2.24 9.51 -2.86
CA SER A 369 3.37 9.82 -1.98
C SER A 369 4.70 9.63 -2.71
N ARG A 370 4.87 8.51 -3.43
CA ARG A 370 6.11 8.23 -4.18
C ARG A 370 6.34 9.20 -5.33
N TYR A 371 5.28 9.65 -5.97
CA TYR A 371 5.36 10.68 -7.01
C TYR A 371 5.87 12.03 -6.48
N ARG A 372 5.58 12.36 -5.22
CA ARG A 372 6.10 13.59 -4.56
C ARG A 372 7.53 13.43 -4.04
N ASP A 373 7.99 12.18 -3.84
CA ASP A 373 9.36 11.90 -3.40
C ASP A 373 10.39 12.31 -4.47
N LYS A 374 11.61 12.62 -4.04
CA LYS A 374 12.75 12.84 -4.95
C LYS A 374 13.39 11.50 -5.34
N LYS A 375 14.07 11.45 -6.49
CA LYS A 375 14.86 10.27 -6.92
C LYS A 375 15.99 9.89 -5.96
N ILE A 376 16.54 10.90 -5.29
CA ILE A 376 17.53 10.79 -4.22
C ILE A 376 16.93 11.52 -3.04
N TRP A 377 16.83 10.86 -1.89
CA TRP A 377 16.18 11.38 -0.70
C TRP A 377 16.90 10.94 0.57
N THR A 378 16.60 11.62 1.67
CA THR A 378 16.98 11.20 3.02
C THR A 378 15.71 11.15 3.84
N ASN A 379 15.55 10.08 4.62
CA ASN A 379 14.39 9.90 5.49
C ASN A 379 14.71 10.46 6.87
N MET A 380 13.83 11.28 7.43
CA MET A 380 13.98 11.83 8.79
C MET A 380 14.14 10.73 9.86
N PHE A 381 13.51 9.57 9.66
CA PHE A 381 13.60 8.42 10.58
C PHE A 381 14.83 7.53 10.34
N LEU A 382 15.61 7.81 9.28
CA LEU A 382 16.80 7.05 8.91
C LEU A 382 17.84 8.03 8.32
N PRO A 383 18.32 9.00 9.10
CA PRO A 383 19.16 10.10 8.61
C PRO A 383 20.55 9.63 8.11
N GLN A 384 21.00 8.46 8.58
CA GLN A 384 22.22 7.80 8.11
C GLN A 384 22.09 7.32 6.66
N GLN A 385 20.88 7.01 6.18
CA GLN A 385 20.64 6.51 4.82
C GLN A 385 20.32 7.63 3.84
N ILE A 386 21.08 7.69 2.75
CA ILE A 386 20.73 8.42 1.54
C ILE A 386 20.16 7.40 0.55
N GLY A 387 18.84 7.42 0.35
CA GLY A 387 18.18 6.55 -0.60
C GLY A 387 18.30 7.08 -2.03
N ALA A 388 18.56 6.20 -2.99
CA ALA A 388 18.56 6.52 -4.41
C ALA A 388 17.84 5.43 -5.22
N SER A 389 16.98 5.81 -6.17
CA SER A 389 16.27 4.86 -7.04
C SER A 389 16.60 5.08 -8.52
N PRO A 390 17.35 4.16 -9.16
CA PRO A 390 17.67 4.25 -10.59
C PRO A 390 16.44 4.00 -11.49
N ILE A 391 15.45 3.27 -10.98
CA ILE A 391 14.22 2.91 -11.68
C ILE A 391 13.03 3.81 -11.31
N TYR A 392 13.26 4.95 -10.64
CA TYR A 392 12.21 5.81 -10.10
C TYR A 392 11.10 6.17 -11.13
N LYS A 393 11.47 6.40 -12.39
CA LYS A 393 10.54 6.75 -13.48
C LYS A 393 10.10 5.55 -14.34
N TRP A 394 10.32 4.31 -13.89
CA TRP A 394 9.95 3.12 -14.64
C TRP A 394 8.51 2.71 -14.29
N PRO A 395 7.64 2.50 -15.29
CA PRO A 395 6.35 1.84 -15.08
C PRO A 395 6.56 0.33 -14.83
N SER A 396 5.58 -0.33 -14.23
CA SER A 396 5.68 -1.75 -13.85
C SER A 396 5.96 -2.68 -15.04
N LEU A 397 5.33 -2.45 -16.19
CA LEU A 397 5.56 -3.27 -17.39
C LEU A 397 7.00 -3.18 -17.89
N LEU A 398 7.65 -2.02 -17.78
CA LEU A 398 9.06 -1.88 -18.14
C LEU A 398 9.96 -2.71 -17.21
N VAL A 399 9.65 -2.74 -15.91
CA VAL A 399 10.37 -3.60 -14.94
C VAL A 399 10.19 -5.07 -15.30
N TRP A 400 8.96 -5.52 -15.57
CA TRP A 400 8.68 -6.89 -15.98
C TRP A 400 9.42 -7.27 -17.27
N MET A 401 9.30 -6.45 -18.31
CA MET A 401 9.99 -6.70 -19.58
C MET A 401 11.51 -6.72 -19.40
N TYR A 402 12.07 -5.88 -18.52
CA TYR A 402 13.50 -5.90 -18.22
C TYR A 402 13.95 -7.19 -17.54
N LEU A 403 13.21 -7.68 -16.54
CA LEU A 403 13.54 -8.94 -15.86
C LEU A 403 13.44 -10.13 -16.81
N LEU A 404 12.40 -10.17 -17.67
CA LEU A 404 12.25 -11.18 -18.72
C LEU A 404 13.39 -11.09 -19.75
N PHE A 405 13.78 -9.88 -20.16
CA PHE A 405 14.91 -9.66 -21.07
C PHE A 405 16.25 -10.12 -20.48
N LYS A 406 16.43 -9.98 -19.17
CA LYS A 406 17.62 -10.47 -18.46
C LYS A 406 17.57 -11.98 -18.18
N ASN A 407 16.45 -12.64 -18.46
CA ASN A 407 16.24 -14.08 -18.26
C ASN A 407 16.61 -14.53 -16.84
N VAL A 408 16.18 -13.78 -15.83
CA VAL A 408 16.45 -14.08 -14.42
C VAL A 408 15.24 -14.73 -13.76
N LYS A 409 15.48 -15.50 -12.68
CA LYS A 409 14.41 -16.00 -11.82
C LYS A 409 13.64 -14.84 -11.19
N ILE A 410 12.34 -15.02 -11.01
CA ILE A 410 11.45 -14.03 -10.40
C ILE A 410 10.72 -14.72 -9.25
N ASN A 411 10.48 -13.97 -8.18
CA ASN A 411 9.80 -14.47 -6.99
C ASN A 411 8.50 -15.20 -7.35
N PRO A 412 8.32 -16.46 -6.90
CA PRO A 412 7.21 -17.31 -7.34
C PRO A 412 5.83 -16.75 -6.98
N LEU A 413 5.72 -15.96 -5.91
CA LEU A 413 4.45 -15.39 -5.45
C LEU A 413 3.79 -14.47 -6.51
N TYR A 414 4.55 -13.90 -7.44
CA TYR A 414 3.96 -13.13 -8.52
C TYR A 414 3.15 -13.99 -9.49
N TYR A 415 3.58 -15.24 -9.72
CA TYR A 415 2.81 -16.21 -10.53
C TYR A 415 1.58 -16.72 -9.78
N GLU A 416 1.59 -16.65 -8.44
CA GLU A 416 0.45 -16.90 -7.57
C GLU A 416 -0.52 -15.70 -7.44
N GLY A 417 -0.35 -14.67 -8.25
CA GLY A 417 -1.33 -13.58 -8.40
C GLY A 417 -1.17 -12.42 -7.41
N TYR A 418 -0.14 -12.45 -6.56
CA TYR A 418 0.27 -11.29 -5.77
C TYR A 418 0.82 -10.20 -6.70
N LYS A 419 0.35 -8.95 -6.53
CA LYS A 419 0.86 -7.81 -7.31
C LYS A 419 2.00 -7.09 -6.61
N ARG A 420 2.08 -7.28 -5.30
CA ARG A 420 3.16 -6.76 -4.46
C ARG A 420 3.56 -7.83 -3.44
N VAL A 421 4.84 -8.12 -3.40
CA VAL A 421 5.44 -9.00 -2.39
C VAL A 421 6.13 -8.15 -1.32
N GLY A 422 5.91 -8.51 -0.07
CA GLY A 422 6.45 -7.88 1.13
C GLY A 422 5.85 -8.54 2.37
N CYS A 423 5.83 -7.84 3.51
CA CYS A 423 5.33 -8.40 4.75
C CYS A 423 3.88 -8.92 4.64
N ILE A 424 3.62 -10.12 5.14
CA ILE A 424 2.36 -10.88 5.02
C ILE A 424 1.16 -10.03 5.51
N TYR A 425 1.26 -9.46 6.72
CA TYR A 425 0.19 -8.71 7.39
C TYR A 425 0.22 -7.20 7.10
N CYS A 426 0.83 -6.79 5.98
CA CYS A 426 0.91 -5.38 5.63
C CYS A 426 -0.51 -4.81 5.40
N PRO A 427 -0.88 -3.67 6.01
CA PRO A 427 -2.19 -3.05 5.75
C PRO A 427 -2.32 -2.50 4.32
N ALA A 428 -1.22 -2.44 3.56
CA ALA A 428 -1.26 -2.09 2.15
C ALA A 428 -1.74 -3.25 1.25
N THR A 429 -1.74 -4.48 1.75
CA THR A 429 -2.24 -5.69 1.08
C THR A 429 -3.73 -5.56 0.78
N LYS A 430 -4.14 -6.04 -0.40
CA LYS A 430 -5.54 -5.99 -0.82
C LYS A 430 -6.33 -7.13 -0.17
N LEU A 431 -7.64 -6.95 0.00
CA LEU A 431 -8.49 -7.98 0.59
C LEU A 431 -8.56 -9.22 -0.33
N SER A 432 -8.54 -8.97 -1.64
CA SER A 432 -8.31 -10.01 -2.66
C SER A 432 -7.02 -10.82 -2.42
N GLU A 433 -5.91 -10.20 -2.02
CA GLU A 433 -4.66 -10.90 -1.73
C GLU A 433 -4.71 -11.67 -0.40
N LEU A 434 -5.54 -11.24 0.57
CA LEU A 434 -5.82 -12.04 1.77
C LEU A 434 -6.58 -13.33 1.45
N ARG A 435 -7.38 -13.35 0.37
CA ARG A 435 -8.01 -14.59 -0.12
C ARG A 435 -6.98 -15.56 -0.69
N ILE A 436 -5.97 -15.04 -1.40
CA ILE A 436 -4.83 -15.83 -1.87
C ILE A 436 -4.06 -16.40 -0.66
N LEU A 437 -3.81 -15.58 0.37
CA LEU A 437 -3.19 -16.04 1.61
C LEU A 437 -3.99 -17.17 2.27
N LYS A 438 -5.33 -17.07 2.31
CA LYS A 438 -6.20 -18.13 2.85
C LYS A 438 -6.04 -19.46 2.10
N GLU A 439 -5.83 -19.40 0.79
CA GLU A 439 -5.69 -20.58 -0.07
C GLU A 439 -4.30 -21.22 0.04
N LEU A 440 -3.25 -20.40 -0.04
CA LEU A 440 -1.87 -20.88 -0.08
C LEU A 440 -1.26 -21.14 1.30
N HIS A 441 -1.66 -20.36 2.31
CA HIS A 441 -1.13 -20.40 3.68
C HIS A 441 -2.27 -20.29 4.71
N PRO A 442 -3.16 -21.29 4.79
CA PRO A 442 -4.34 -21.25 5.65
C PRO A 442 -4.00 -21.03 7.12
N GLU A 443 -2.86 -21.52 7.60
CA GLU A 443 -2.35 -21.32 8.96
C GLU A 443 -1.96 -19.87 9.23
N LEU A 444 -1.22 -19.21 8.31
CA LEU A 444 -0.86 -17.80 8.44
C LEU A 444 -2.09 -16.90 8.38
N TYR A 445 -3.06 -17.23 7.53
CA TYR A 445 -4.34 -16.55 7.46
C TYR A 445 -5.15 -16.72 8.75
N SER A 446 -5.28 -17.95 9.24
CA SER A 446 -6.10 -18.26 10.43
C SER A 446 -5.53 -17.63 11.69
N ARG A 447 -4.20 -17.63 11.85
CA ARG A 447 -3.54 -16.93 12.96
C ARG A 447 -3.84 -15.43 12.96
N TRP A 448 -3.78 -14.78 11.80
CA TRP A 448 -4.06 -13.35 11.67
C TRP A 448 -5.54 -13.02 11.88
N MET A 449 -6.43 -13.80 11.27
CA MET A 449 -7.87 -13.61 11.43
C MET A 449 -8.32 -13.90 12.87
N GLY A 450 -7.73 -14.88 13.54
CA GLY A 450 -7.97 -15.14 14.96
C GLY A 450 -7.60 -13.93 15.82
N PHE A 451 -6.40 -13.37 15.64
CA PHE A 451 -6.02 -12.13 16.30
C PHE A 451 -7.01 -10.99 16.03
N LEU A 452 -7.39 -10.76 14.77
CA LEU A 452 -8.31 -9.68 14.42
C LEU A 452 -9.72 -9.88 14.98
N LYS A 453 -10.23 -11.11 15.05
CA LYS A 453 -11.54 -11.41 15.61
C LYS A 453 -11.56 -11.20 17.13
N ASN A 454 -10.55 -11.71 17.84
CA ASN A 454 -10.39 -11.45 19.27
C ASN A 454 -10.24 -9.95 19.55
N TRP A 455 -9.53 -9.24 18.69
CA TRP A 455 -9.39 -7.79 18.76
C TRP A 455 -10.73 -7.07 18.53
N ALA A 456 -11.54 -7.55 17.58
CA ALA A 456 -12.89 -7.03 17.33
C ALA A 456 -13.79 -7.21 18.55
N GLU A 457 -13.81 -8.41 19.12
CA GLU A 457 -14.57 -8.75 20.32
C GLU A 457 -14.17 -7.88 21.52
N LYS A 458 -12.85 -7.73 21.76
CA LYS A 458 -12.32 -6.93 22.89
C LYS A 458 -12.86 -5.50 22.93
N TYR A 459 -13.16 -4.88 21.78
CA TYR A 459 -13.70 -3.52 21.75
C TYR A 459 -15.10 -3.44 21.11
N ASN A 460 -15.90 -4.51 21.24
CA ASN A 460 -17.31 -4.52 20.82
C ASN A 460 -17.53 -4.13 19.36
N LEU A 461 -16.65 -4.58 18.45
CA LEU A 461 -16.82 -4.45 17.02
C LEU A 461 -17.37 -5.73 16.40
N SER A 462 -18.10 -5.59 15.29
CA SER A 462 -18.61 -6.75 14.57
C SER A 462 -17.47 -7.56 13.92
N PRO A 463 -17.57 -8.90 13.83
CA PRO A 463 -16.57 -9.75 13.18
C PRO A 463 -16.30 -9.36 11.72
N GLU A 464 -17.28 -8.78 11.03
CA GLU A 464 -17.19 -8.26 9.67
C GLU A 464 -16.13 -7.17 9.55
N TRP A 465 -15.79 -6.45 10.62
CA TRP A 465 -14.66 -5.51 10.63
C TRP A 465 -13.36 -6.18 10.20
N ALA A 466 -13.09 -7.39 10.75
CA ALA A 466 -11.91 -8.17 10.40
C ALA A 466 -12.04 -8.73 8.98
N GLU A 467 -13.18 -9.37 8.67
CA GLU A 467 -13.40 -10.11 7.43
C GLU A 467 -13.47 -9.22 6.18
N ARG A 468 -13.98 -8.00 6.32
CA ARG A 468 -14.03 -6.98 5.27
C ARG A 468 -12.77 -6.11 5.22
N GLY A 469 -11.80 -6.40 6.08
CA GLY A 469 -10.48 -5.79 6.06
C GLY A 469 -10.46 -4.33 6.50
N PHE A 470 -11.38 -3.91 7.38
CA PHE A 470 -11.46 -2.53 7.88
C PHE A 470 -10.30 -2.15 8.79
N TRP A 471 -9.67 -3.12 9.45
CA TRP A 471 -8.43 -2.95 10.21
C TRP A 471 -7.31 -2.23 9.45
N ARG A 472 -7.36 -2.26 8.11
CA ARG A 472 -6.40 -1.56 7.23
C ARG A 472 -6.55 -0.04 7.27
N TRP A 473 -7.56 0.53 7.92
CA TRP A 473 -7.78 1.96 8.05
C TRP A 473 -8.27 2.33 9.45
N ARG A 474 -7.70 3.37 10.06
CA ARG A 474 -8.26 3.96 11.29
C ARG A 474 -9.28 5.05 10.99
N LYS A 475 -9.14 5.71 9.84
CA LYS A 475 -10.09 6.72 9.35
C LYS A 475 -10.53 6.38 7.94
N PHE A 476 -11.84 6.32 7.72
CA PHE A 476 -12.41 6.14 6.39
C PHE A 476 -12.40 7.48 5.66
N LYS A 477 -11.76 7.50 4.49
CA LYS A 477 -11.63 8.72 3.66
C LYS A 477 -12.20 8.53 2.28
N GLU A 478 -12.21 7.30 1.77
CA GLU A 478 -12.71 7.01 0.44
C GLU A 478 -14.19 6.69 0.51
N ARG A 479 -15.00 7.28 -0.39
CA ARG A 479 -16.45 7.01 -0.48
C ARG A 479 -16.78 5.52 -0.55
N GLY A 480 -15.92 4.70 -1.18
CA GLY A 480 -16.12 3.24 -1.23
C GLY A 480 -16.01 2.56 0.13
N GLN A 481 -15.10 3.03 1.00
CA GLN A 481 -14.96 2.52 2.38
C GLN A 481 -16.18 2.92 3.21
N ILE A 482 -16.59 4.19 3.12
CA ILE A 482 -17.75 4.74 3.82
C ILE A 482 -19.03 3.99 3.42
N ASN A 483 -19.27 3.83 2.11
CA ASN A 483 -20.43 3.09 1.63
C ASN A 483 -20.45 1.64 2.14
N LEU A 484 -19.30 0.96 2.13
CA LEU A 484 -19.21 -0.42 2.62
C LEU A 484 -19.48 -0.47 4.13
N ALA A 485 -18.95 0.46 4.91
CA ALA A 485 -19.18 0.54 6.35
C ALA A 485 -20.67 0.74 6.66
N ASN A 486 -21.34 1.65 5.96
CA ASN A 486 -22.77 1.89 6.10
C ASN A 486 -23.63 0.69 5.65
N GLU A 487 -23.22 -0.02 4.59
CA GLU A 487 -23.91 -1.22 4.09
C GLU A 487 -23.96 -2.34 5.13
N ILE A 488 -22.89 -2.52 5.90
CA ILE A 488 -22.76 -3.62 6.87
C ILE A 488 -22.96 -3.19 8.33
N GLY A 489 -23.31 -1.92 8.57
CA GLY A 489 -23.57 -1.39 9.90
C GLY A 489 -22.33 -1.18 10.78
N ILE A 490 -21.15 -0.92 10.21
CA ILE A 490 -19.97 -0.52 10.98
C ILE A 490 -19.99 1.01 11.18
N PRO A 491 -20.05 1.52 12.43
CA PRO A 491 -20.05 2.95 12.68
C PRO A 491 -18.75 3.61 12.23
N GLU A 492 -18.84 4.74 11.52
CA GLU A 492 -17.67 5.48 11.00
C GLU A 492 -16.76 6.02 12.13
N ASP A 493 -17.34 6.28 13.30
CA ASP A 493 -16.71 6.82 14.51
C ASP A 493 -16.07 5.73 15.41
N LYS A 494 -16.51 4.47 15.33
CA LYS A 494 -16.02 3.36 16.19
C LYS A 494 -14.77 2.64 15.68
N VAL A 495 -14.13 3.12 14.62
CA VAL A 495 -12.93 2.46 14.05
C VAL A 495 -11.63 2.99 14.68
N ILE A 496 -11.73 4.03 15.52
CA ILE A 496 -10.59 4.61 16.21
C ILE A 496 -10.38 3.85 17.52
N TRP A 497 -9.60 2.77 17.43
CA TRP A 497 -9.05 2.10 18.59
C TRP A 497 -8.26 3.11 19.42
N GLN A 498 -8.79 3.46 20.58
CA GLN A 498 -8.05 4.13 21.63
C GLN A 498 -7.92 3.10 22.74
N LYS A 499 -6.68 2.83 23.15
CA LYS A 499 -6.39 2.00 24.31
C LYS A 499 -7.20 2.54 25.49
N GLU A 500 -7.89 1.67 26.23
CA GLU A 500 -8.61 2.05 27.46
C GLU A 500 -7.62 2.55 28.52
N ASP A 501 -6.37 2.06 28.52
CA ASP A 501 -5.29 2.58 29.35
C ASP A 501 -4.67 3.88 28.79
N LYS A 502 -5.49 4.90 28.58
CA LYS A 502 -4.93 6.24 28.44
C LYS A 502 -4.47 6.71 29.82
N LEU A 503 -3.27 7.27 29.88
CA LEU A 503 -2.98 8.20 30.97
C LEU A 503 -3.95 9.36 30.81
N GLU A 504 -4.97 9.40 31.66
CA GLU A 504 -5.93 10.50 31.68
C GLU A 504 -5.36 11.61 32.54
N PHE A 505 -5.20 12.79 31.93
CA PHE A 505 -4.69 13.97 32.61
C PHE A 505 -5.86 14.87 32.95
N HIS A 506 -6.20 14.93 34.23
CA HIS A 506 -7.17 15.91 34.73
C HIS A 506 -6.39 17.09 35.28
N LEU A 507 -6.32 18.17 34.52
CA LEU A 507 -5.55 19.36 34.88
C LEU A 507 -6.51 20.54 35.13
N VAL A 508 -6.25 21.28 36.21
CA VAL A 508 -6.92 22.53 36.57
C VAL A 508 -5.85 23.59 36.71
N ASP A 509 -6.05 24.72 36.05
CA ASP A 509 -5.18 25.88 36.16
C ASP A 509 -5.73 26.91 37.16
N GLY A 510 -4.85 27.54 37.92
CA GLY A 510 -5.22 28.51 38.94
C GLY A 510 -4.10 29.50 39.26
N ILE A 511 -4.48 30.71 39.68
CA ILE A 511 -3.56 31.72 40.20
C ILE A 511 -3.39 31.45 41.69
N ASN A 512 -2.15 31.25 42.14
CA ASN A 512 -1.87 31.00 43.55
C ASN A 512 -1.88 32.33 44.32
N PRO A 513 -2.84 32.58 45.23
CA PRO A 513 -3.00 33.90 45.85
C PRO A 513 -1.89 34.26 46.85
N CYS A 514 -1.11 33.28 47.31
CA CYS A 514 -0.29 33.40 48.52
C CYS A 514 1.20 33.67 48.25
N GLN A 515 1.68 33.63 46.99
CA GLN A 515 3.05 34.02 46.60
C GLN A 515 3.10 34.55 45.16
N ASP A 516 3.39 35.84 45.02
CA ASP A 516 3.83 36.56 43.80
C ASP A 516 2.99 36.37 42.51
N GLY A 517 1.71 36.02 42.61
CA GLY A 517 0.86 35.83 41.43
C GLY A 517 1.30 34.65 40.54
N SER A 518 2.04 33.69 41.11
CA SER A 518 2.51 32.52 40.38
C SER A 518 1.34 31.65 39.90
N PHE A 519 1.41 31.21 38.64
CA PHE A 519 0.40 30.35 38.03
C PHE A 519 0.75 28.89 38.31
N SER A 520 -0.24 28.09 38.69
CA SER A 520 -0.06 26.66 38.93
C SER A 520 -1.05 25.85 38.12
N ILE A 521 -0.56 24.77 37.53
CA ILE A 521 -1.36 23.72 36.95
C ILE A 521 -1.27 22.53 37.89
N GLU A 522 -2.39 22.18 38.49
CA GLU A 522 -2.50 21.01 39.36
C GLU A 522 -3.37 19.96 38.67
N GLY A 523 -3.12 18.70 38.97
CA GLY A 523 -3.92 17.67 38.36
C GLY A 523 -3.59 16.27 38.80
N ARG A 524 -4.24 15.31 38.16
CA ARG A 524 -4.05 13.89 38.42
C ARG A 524 -3.89 13.13 37.12
N ILE A 525 -2.97 12.17 37.13
CA ILE A 525 -2.81 11.16 36.11
C ILE A 525 -3.44 9.88 36.62
N ASN A 526 -4.44 9.38 35.88
CA ASN A 526 -4.97 8.05 36.13
C ASN A 526 -4.20 7.02 35.29
N GLY A 527 -3.85 5.89 35.90
CA GLY A 527 -3.12 4.78 35.25
C GLY A 527 -1.80 4.44 35.94
N TYR A 528 -1.18 3.34 35.50
CA TYR A 528 0.06 2.86 36.11
C TYR A 528 1.27 3.68 35.66
N LEU A 529 1.93 4.34 36.61
CA LEU A 529 3.11 5.17 36.40
C LEU A 529 4.37 4.48 36.90
N LYS A 530 5.33 4.22 36.00
CA LYS A 530 6.69 3.82 36.41
C LYS A 530 7.52 5.06 36.72
N ALA A 531 7.52 5.49 37.98
CA ALA A 531 8.15 6.74 38.41
C ALA A 531 9.63 6.87 37.99
N GLU A 532 10.41 5.78 38.07
CA GLU A 532 11.80 5.76 37.60
C GLU A 532 11.92 6.08 36.10
N ASN A 533 11.05 5.50 35.26
CA ASN A 533 11.05 5.77 33.83
C ASN A 533 10.62 7.22 33.53
N VAL A 534 9.65 7.72 34.28
CA VAL A 534 9.19 9.11 34.14
C VAL A 534 10.30 10.06 34.54
N ALA A 535 10.98 9.80 35.66
CA ALA A 535 12.13 10.58 36.11
C ALA A 535 13.26 10.58 35.06
N ASN A 536 13.53 9.42 34.46
CA ASN A 536 14.52 9.32 33.38
C ASN A 536 14.15 10.19 32.16
N GLN A 537 12.91 10.09 31.68
CA GLN A 537 12.46 10.85 30.51
C GLN A 537 12.39 12.35 30.77
N LEU A 538 11.92 12.77 31.96
CA LEU A 538 11.94 14.17 32.39
C LEU A 538 13.37 14.75 32.46
N GLY A 539 14.38 13.89 32.55
CA GLY A 539 15.79 14.24 32.43
C GLY A 539 16.15 15.03 31.16
N ILE A 540 15.33 14.95 30.11
CA ILE A 540 15.48 15.74 28.87
C ILE A 540 15.27 17.24 29.14
N LEU A 541 14.43 17.59 30.12
CA LEU A 541 14.13 18.99 30.47
C LEU A 541 15.08 19.57 31.52
N GLY A 542 15.84 18.73 32.20
CA GLY A 542 16.78 19.17 33.22
C GLY A 542 17.02 18.13 34.30
N LYS A 543 17.64 18.55 35.40
CA LYS A 543 18.00 17.67 36.50
C LYS A 543 16.75 17.26 37.30
N VAL A 544 16.46 15.96 37.31
CA VAL A 544 15.35 15.36 38.05
C VAL A 544 15.87 14.75 39.35
N LYS A 545 15.13 14.93 40.45
CA LYS A 545 15.33 14.22 41.71
C LYS A 545 14.19 13.21 41.86
N TYR A 546 14.54 11.95 42.10
CA TYR A 546 13.58 10.91 42.43
C TYR A 546 13.84 10.43 43.86
N GLY A 547 12.88 10.65 44.76
CA GLY A 547 12.95 10.15 46.13
C GLY A 547 12.11 8.89 46.25
N GLN A 548 12.76 7.72 46.28
CA GLN A 548 12.07 6.43 46.41
C GLN A 548 11.20 6.36 47.67
N ASP A 549 11.69 6.89 48.80
CA ASP A 549 10.99 6.83 50.10
C ASP A 549 9.74 7.73 50.17
N LEU A 550 9.69 8.80 49.38
CA LEU A 550 8.59 9.76 49.36
C LEU A 550 7.65 9.54 48.16
N GLY A 551 8.00 8.67 47.22
CA GLY A 551 7.21 8.43 46.00
C GLY A 551 7.12 9.66 45.07
N VAL A 552 8.06 10.62 45.16
CA VAL A 552 8.01 11.88 44.41
C VAL A 552 9.12 11.98 43.37
N THR A 553 8.72 12.34 42.16
CA THR A 553 9.61 12.78 41.08
C THR A 553 9.52 14.30 40.94
N SER A 554 10.61 15.00 41.23
CA SER A 554 10.69 16.46 41.19
C SER A 554 11.68 16.94 40.13
N LEU A 555 11.23 17.83 39.25
CA LEU A 555 12.05 18.55 38.28
C LEU A 555 11.98 20.05 38.60
N ARG A 556 13.14 20.69 38.75
CA ARG A 556 13.23 22.16 38.88
C ARG A 556 14.06 22.69 37.72
N THR A 557 13.48 23.60 36.96
CA THR A 557 14.15 24.34 35.88
C THR A 557 14.14 25.83 36.22
N THR A 558 14.77 26.67 35.38
CA THR A 558 14.68 28.13 35.49
C THR A 558 13.30 28.67 35.09
N GLU A 559 12.48 27.88 34.41
CA GLU A 559 11.17 28.29 33.87
C GLU A 559 10.00 27.81 34.72
N PHE A 560 10.10 26.62 35.29
CA PHE A 560 9.03 25.98 36.06
C PHE A 560 9.56 24.94 37.05
N SER A 561 8.73 24.60 38.02
CA SER A 561 8.90 23.42 38.87
C SER A 561 7.79 22.41 38.58
N PHE A 562 8.12 21.13 38.56
CA PHE A 562 7.22 20.02 38.31
C PHE A 562 7.41 18.98 39.40
N ASN A 563 6.32 18.50 39.98
CA ASN A 563 6.28 17.37 40.90
C ASN A 563 5.27 16.35 40.41
N LEU A 564 5.64 15.08 40.44
CA LEU A 564 4.76 13.94 40.22
C LEU A 564 4.86 13.00 41.42
N PHE A 565 3.72 12.77 42.05
CA PHE A 565 3.56 11.87 43.19
C PHE A 565 3.15 10.46 42.71
N SER A 566 3.42 9.45 43.52
CA SER A 566 3.16 8.03 43.18
C SER A 566 1.68 7.69 43.03
N ASP A 567 0.80 8.49 43.61
CA ASP A 567 -0.66 8.39 43.47
C ASP A 567 -1.20 9.01 42.16
N GLY A 568 -0.30 9.53 41.32
CA GLY A 568 -0.60 10.18 40.06
C GLY A 568 -0.80 11.69 40.15
N THR A 569 -0.73 12.29 41.34
CA THR A 569 -0.89 13.74 41.50
C THR A 569 0.26 14.49 40.83
N ILE A 570 -0.06 15.54 40.07
CA ILE A 570 0.90 16.43 39.41
C ILE A 570 0.73 17.84 39.93
N THR A 571 1.85 18.52 40.16
CA THR A 571 1.88 19.95 40.42
C THR A 571 2.94 20.59 39.53
N ILE A 572 2.54 21.58 38.73
CA ILE A 572 3.44 22.37 37.90
C ILE A 572 3.29 23.85 38.26
N ARG A 573 4.38 24.52 38.62
CA ARG A 573 4.35 25.94 39.05
C ARG A 573 5.33 26.77 38.23
N GLY A 574 4.91 27.95 37.81
CA GLY A 574 5.71 28.88 36.99
C GLY A 574 4.88 30.07 36.49
N SER A 575 5.41 30.83 35.53
CA SER A 575 4.62 31.86 34.83
C SER A 575 3.69 31.19 33.80
N LYS A 576 2.47 31.72 33.63
CA LYS A 576 1.45 31.17 32.72
C LYS A 576 1.97 30.85 31.31
N GLU A 577 2.62 31.81 30.65
CA GLU A 577 3.15 31.65 29.29
C GLU A 577 4.15 30.48 29.17
N LYS A 578 5.07 30.37 30.14
CA LYS A 578 6.06 29.28 30.16
C LYS A 578 5.44 27.92 30.45
N LEU A 579 4.41 27.87 31.31
CA LEU A 579 3.71 26.63 31.64
C LEU A 579 2.91 26.10 30.45
N GLU A 580 2.15 26.96 29.76
CA GLU A 580 1.40 26.58 28.55
C GLU A 580 2.32 26.01 27.46
N LYS A 581 3.51 26.61 27.28
CA LYS A 581 4.53 26.14 26.33
C LYS A 581 5.10 24.78 26.69
N ASN A 582 5.39 24.52 27.97
CA ASN A 582 6.09 23.31 28.41
C ASN A 582 5.15 22.14 28.74
N LEU A 583 3.86 22.40 28.99
CA LEU A 583 2.90 21.38 29.40
C LEU A 583 2.84 20.22 28.41
N GLN A 584 2.69 20.49 27.11
CA GLN A 584 2.61 19.46 26.08
C GLN A 584 3.86 18.56 26.03
N ILE A 585 5.04 19.15 26.29
CA ILE A 585 6.31 18.42 26.34
C ILE A 585 6.37 17.51 27.57
N ILE A 586 5.97 18.02 28.75
CA ILE A 586 5.92 17.24 29.99
C ILE A 586 4.98 16.04 29.83
N LEU A 587 3.76 16.29 29.34
CA LEU A 587 2.77 15.24 29.09
C LEU A 587 3.30 14.20 28.08
N SER A 588 3.97 14.65 27.02
CA SER A 588 4.63 13.78 26.05
C SER A 588 5.71 12.91 26.68
N LEU A 589 6.56 13.46 27.55
CA LEU A 589 7.62 12.72 28.23
C LEU A 589 7.06 11.65 29.18
N ILE A 590 6.02 11.99 29.94
CA ILE A 590 5.34 11.05 30.82
C ILE A 590 4.72 9.91 30.01
N LYS A 591 4.05 10.24 28.90
CA LYS A 591 3.48 9.26 27.98
C LYS A 591 4.55 8.34 27.41
N ARG A 592 5.65 8.93 26.88
CA ARG A 592 6.78 8.17 26.34
C ARG A 592 7.41 7.27 27.40
N ALA A 593 7.58 7.72 28.64
CA ALA A 593 8.15 6.91 29.71
C ALA A 593 7.36 5.61 29.93
N ASN A 594 6.04 5.74 30.04
CA ASN A 594 5.15 4.61 30.30
C ASN A 594 5.00 3.71 29.07
N GLU A 595 4.79 4.32 27.91
CA GLU A 595 4.45 3.59 26.68
C GLU A 595 5.66 3.26 25.79
N CYS A 596 6.90 3.65 26.14
CA CYS A 596 8.08 3.27 25.37
C CYS A 596 8.18 1.74 25.20
N ILE A 597 8.49 1.29 24.00
CA ILE A 597 8.71 -0.13 23.63
C ILE A 597 10.17 -0.49 23.40
N GLY A 598 11.09 0.47 23.52
CA GLY A 598 12.50 0.19 23.31
C GLY A 598 12.91 0.03 21.84
N CYS A 599 12.08 0.46 20.87
CA CYS A 599 12.41 0.36 19.45
C CYS A 599 13.70 1.07 18.98
N GLY A 600 14.37 1.85 19.85
CA GLY A 600 15.66 2.46 19.53
C GLY A 600 15.67 3.57 18.46
N ILE A 601 14.56 3.82 17.76
CA ILE A 601 14.53 4.73 16.59
C ILE A 601 14.96 6.18 16.92
N CYS A 602 14.82 6.59 18.18
CA CYS A 602 15.21 7.92 18.62
C CYS A 602 16.71 8.06 18.95
N ILE A 603 17.43 6.95 19.17
CA ILE A 603 18.84 6.97 19.59
C ILE A 603 19.72 7.67 18.55
N PRO A 604 19.71 7.29 17.26
CA PRO A 604 20.56 7.94 16.26
C PRO A 604 20.06 9.32 15.84
N SER A 605 18.84 9.72 16.24
CA SER A 605 18.35 11.09 16.03
C SER A 605 18.83 12.06 17.11
N CYS A 606 19.47 11.58 18.17
CA CYS A 606 20.02 12.43 19.22
C CYS A 606 21.37 13.03 18.75
N PRO A 607 21.48 14.35 18.56
CA PRO A 607 22.73 14.97 18.11
C PRO A 607 23.86 14.83 19.13
N GLU A 608 23.52 14.77 20.42
CA GLU A 608 24.48 14.67 21.53
C GLU A 608 24.80 13.21 21.91
N THR A 609 24.26 12.23 21.20
CA THR A 609 24.41 10.79 21.54
C THR A 609 23.99 10.45 22.99
N ALA A 610 23.11 11.26 23.58
CA ALA A 610 22.71 11.17 24.98
C ALA A 610 21.62 10.12 25.28
N LEU A 611 21.27 9.28 24.31
CA LEU A 611 20.22 8.26 24.44
C LEU A 611 20.82 6.86 24.28
N SER A 612 20.41 5.94 25.14
CA SER A 612 20.76 4.52 25.05
C SER A 612 19.53 3.64 25.30
N LEU A 613 19.68 2.34 25.03
CA LEU A 613 18.63 1.34 25.31
C LEU A 613 19.03 0.55 26.55
N LYS A 614 18.20 0.55 27.58
CA LYS A 614 18.35 -0.23 28.82
C LYS A 614 17.02 -0.91 29.16
N ASP A 615 17.00 -2.21 29.37
CA ASP A 615 15.80 -2.99 29.73
C ASP A 615 14.58 -2.72 28.82
N GLN A 616 14.80 -2.66 27.51
CA GLN A 616 13.79 -2.31 26.49
C GLN A 616 13.15 -0.92 26.69
N LYS A 617 13.83 0.00 27.37
CA LYS A 617 13.42 1.39 27.54
C LYS A 617 14.54 2.32 27.10
N ILE A 618 14.15 3.50 26.62
CA ILE A 618 15.13 4.53 26.27
C ILE A 618 15.59 5.17 27.56
N TRP A 619 16.90 5.20 27.76
CA TRP A 619 17.54 5.84 28.89
C TRP A 619 18.23 7.12 28.45
N VAL A 620 17.98 8.21 29.17
CA VAL A 620 18.59 9.52 28.92
C VAL A 620 19.82 9.71 29.80
N ASN A 621 20.97 9.97 29.20
CA ASN A 621 22.13 10.51 29.90
C ASN A 621 21.96 12.03 30.08
N THR A 622 21.52 12.45 31.26
CA THR A 622 21.22 13.85 31.57
C THR A 622 22.43 14.77 31.50
N SER A 623 23.66 14.24 31.67
CA SER A 623 24.88 15.05 31.57
C SER A 623 25.22 15.45 30.13
N GLY A 624 24.84 14.62 29.14
CA GLY A 624 25.06 14.90 27.72
C GLY A 624 23.83 15.45 26.99
N CYS A 625 22.65 15.44 27.61
CA CYS A 625 21.43 15.89 26.95
C CYS A 625 21.28 17.42 27.05
N ASN A 626 21.17 18.09 25.91
CA ASN A 626 20.93 19.54 25.84
C ASN A 626 19.44 19.93 25.72
N GLY A 627 18.51 18.97 25.83
CA GLY A 627 17.08 19.25 25.77
C GLY A 627 16.53 19.66 24.40
N CYS A 628 17.25 19.42 23.29
CA CYS A 628 16.82 19.81 21.94
C CYS A 628 15.55 19.11 21.40
N GLN A 629 15.06 18.07 22.08
CA GLN A 629 13.83 17.33 21.74
C GLN A 629 13.81 16.66 20.35
N ALA A 630 14.93 16.57 19.63
CA ALA A 630 15.01 15.89 18.33
C ALA A 630 14.50 14.43 18.35
N CYS A 631 14.59 13.78 19.52
CA CYS A 631 14.08 12.43 19.74
C CYS A 631 12.55 12.32 19.72
N PHE A 632 11.81 13.41 19.90
CA PHE A 632 10.35 13.42 19.93
C PHE A 632 9.77 13.31 18.52
N GLU A 633 10.34 14.05 17.57
CA GLU A 633 9.94 14.10 16.16
C GLU A 633 9.90 12.72 15.49
N VAL A 634 10.77 11.82 15.95
CA VAL A 634 10.89 10.46 15.43
C VAL A 634 10.21 9.39 16.29
N CYS A 635 9.69 9.75 17.47
CA CYS A 635 9.12 8.78 18.42
C CYS A 635 7.74 8.28 17.93
N PRO A 636 7.57 6.96 17.68
CA PRO A 636 6.29 6.42 17.23
C PRO A 636 5.18 6.55 18.27
N ILE A 637 5.52 6.50 19.56
CA ILE A 637 4.58 6.66 20.67
C ILE A 637 3.94 8.06 20.62
N LEU A 638 4.77 9.10 20.56
CA LEU A 638 4.29 10.49 20.53
C LEU A 638 3.55 10.84 19.24
N LYS A 639 3.96 10.24 18.12
CA LYS A 639 3.37 10.54 16.82
C LYS A 639 2.03 9.85 16.57
N TYR A 640 1.83 8.67 17.15
CA TYR A 640 0.75 7.79 16.74
C TYR A 640 -0.17 7.33 17.87
N VAL A 641 0.29 7.34 19.12
CA VAL A 641 -0.62 7.11 20.25
C VAL A 641 -1.22 8.49 20.59
N PRO A 642 -2.54 8.69 20.41
CA PRO A 642 -3.21 9.97 20.64
C PRO A 642 -3.22 10.34 22.12
#